data_AF-A0A7W8Q515-F1
#
_entry.id   AF-A0A7W8Q515-F1
#
_cell.length_a   1.000
_cell.length_b   1.000
_cell.length_c   1.000
_cell.angle_alpha   90.00
_cell.angle_beta   90.00
_cell.angle_gamma   90.00
#
_symmetry.space_group_name_H-M   'P 1'
#
loop_
_entity.id
_entity.type
_entity.pdbx_description
1 polymer ?
#
loop_
_entity_poly.entity_id
_entity_poly.type
_entity_poly.pdbx_seq_one_letter_code
_entity_poly.pdbx_strand_id
1 'polypeptide(L)'
;MDNVLPHEVPDGPPAGLPDPALLASLANAFFSALPGNAPDTSATLGLAGTQPFTAPVTSEVGNPAPAGSPLAGPGGTGTGIPGAALPQGHVPGGNLLPSAPTHVLSLGHRAPALVPHAAAQNGLPDNVVTVAPALDPRFGGAALGVPEGQGAQRPDGGGAPATQSASPYYFLGDATHSRETSAVSPEIVVPGWQEVTAQSLGLPAVDGPLVEQRFPYDRPAASPAAAQPASPSHYFLDVQDRSRTPGQSLDGAQNVPQAASAAHPPFDVNAIRRDFPILQERVNGRRLVWFDNAATTHKPQAVIDRLAYFYAHENSNIHRAAHALAGRATDAYEAARSKVQRFIGAASPEEIIFVRGTTEAINLIAKTWGVQNVGEGDEIIVSHLEHHANIVPWQQLAAQTGAKLRVIPVDDSGQVLLDEYRRLLNDRTKIVSVTQVSNALGTVVPVREIVELAHRAGAKALVDGAQSVSHMRVDVQALDADFFVFSGHKVFGPTGIGVVYGKRTILEDMPPWQGGGNMIADVTFERTVFQPPPNRFEAGTGNIADAVGLGAAIDYVQRIGIENIARYEHDLLAYATSVLQPVPGVRLIGTARDKASVLSFVLKGYETEEVGKALNEEGIAVRSGHHCAQPILRRFGVEATVRPSLAFYNTCDEVDALVSVVRRLSSRR
;
A
#
# COMPACT_ATOMS: atom_id res chain seq x y z
N MET A 1 -56.32 -29.90 42.78
CA MET A 1 -56.26 -28.61 42.06
C MET A 1 -54.82 -28.43 41.57
N ASP A 2 -54.31 -29.30 40.71
CA ASP A 2 -54.70 -29.62 39.32
C ASP A 2 -54.44 -28.45 38.36
N ASN A 3 -53.28 -28.45 37.69
CA ASN A 3 -53.16 -28.75 36.26
C ASN A 3 -51.77 -28.32 35.76
N VAL A 4 -50.89 -29.29 35.56
CA VAL A 4 -49.73 -29.16 34.68
C VAL A 4 -50.05 -29.99 33.43
N LEU A 5 -50.33 -29.31 32.32
CA LEU A 5 -50.40 -29.93 31.00
C LEU A 5 -48.98 -29.96 30.40
N PRO A 6 -48.52 -31.08 29.84
CA PRO A 6 -47.28 -31.10 29.06
C PRO A 6 -47.57 -30.56 27.66
N HIS A 7 -46.79 -29.56 27.22
CA HIS A 7 -46.72 -29.20 25.81
C HIS A 7 -45.83 -30.22 25.09
N GLU A 8 -46.43 -31.08 24.27
CA GLU A 8 -45.71 -31.86 23.26
C GLU A 8 -45.11 -30.90 22.22
N VAL A 9 -43.79 -30.98 22.04
CA VAL A 9 -43.09 -30.37 20.90
C VAL A 9 -43.27 -31.32 19.72
N PRO A 10 -43.75 -30.89 18.54
CA PRO A 10 -43.80 -31.76 17.38
C PRO A 10 -42.38 -32.02 16.87
N ASP A 11 -41.95 -33.28 16.90
CA ASP A 11 -40.76 -33.73 16.20
C ASP A 11 -41.02 -33.72 14.68
N GLY A 12 -40.68 -32.61 14.02
CA GLY A 12 -40.65 -32.54 12.56
C GLY A 12 -40.57 -31.11 12.00
N PRO A 13 -39.81 -30.88 10.92
CA PRO A 13 -39.82 -29.58 10.26
C PRO A 13 -41.22 -29.27 9.68
N PRO A 14 -41.63 -27.99 9.61
CA PRO A 14 -42.93 -27.60 9.09
C PRO A 14 -43.14 -28.09 7.65
N ALA A 15 -44.36 -28.54 7.34
CA ALA A 15 -44.72 -29.09 6.04
C ALA A 15 -44.45 -28.10 4.90
N GLY A 16 -43.75 -28.55 3.86
CA GLY A 16 -43.39 -27.75 2.69
C GLY A 16 -41.89 -27.49 2.51
N LEU A 17 -41.05 -27.89 3.48
CA LEU A 17 -39.60 -27.89 3.32
C LEU A 17 -39.10 -29.27 2.87
N PRO A 18 -38.10 -29.35 1.97
CA PRO A 18 -37.52 -30.63 1.57
C PRO A 18 -36.85 -31.31 2.77
N ASP A 19 -36.96 -32.65 2.82
CA ASP A 19 -36.38 -33.47 3.88
C ASP A 19 -34.88 -33.14 4.07
N PRO A 20 -34.44 -32.74 5.29
CA PRO A 20 -33.05 -32.43 5.58
C PRO A 20 -32.08 -33.57 5.22
N ALA A 21 -32.51 -34.84 5.33
CA ALA A 21 -31.71 -35.99 4.95
C ALA A 21 -31.51 -36.07 3.42
N LEU A 22 -32.54 -35.70 2.65
CA LEU A 22 -32.47 -35.60 1.19
C LEU A 22 -31.58 -34.43 0.76
N LEU A 23 -31.66 -33.28 1.43
CA LEU A 23 -30.79 -32.14 1.16
C LEU A 23 -29.32 -32.45 1.46
N ALA A 24 -29.04 -33.15 2.56
CA ALA A 24 -27.68 -33.58 2.91
C ALA A 24 -27.13 -34.60 1.91
N SER A 25 -27.97 -35.52 1.42
CA SER A 25 -27.64 -36.49 0.37
C SER A 25 -27.27 -35.81 -0.95
N LEU A 26 -28.09 -34.85 -1.40
CA LEU A 26 -27.86 -34.10 -2.65
C LEU A 26 -26.62 -33.20 -2.55
N ALA A 27 -26.40 -32.56 -1.40
CA ALA A 27 -25.20 -31.77 -1.15
C ALA A 27 -23.93 -32.63 -1.19
N ASN A 28 -23.94 -33.79 -0.52
CA ASN A 28 -22.81 -34.71 -0.56
C ASN A 28 -22.54 -35.24 -1.97
N ALA A 29 -23.58 -35.56 -2.74
CA ALA A 29 -23.43 -36.00 -4.14
C ALA A 29 -22.85 -34.90 -5.04
N PHE A 30 -23.21 -33.64 -4.80
CA PHE A 30 -22.69 -32.49 -5.54
C PHE A 30 -21.20 -32.24 -5.25
N PHE A 31 -20.79 -32.32 -3.98
CA PHE A 31 -19.39 -32.06 -3.59
C PHE A 31 -18.44 -33.24 -3.81
N SER A 32 -18.96 -34.43 -4.10
CA SER A 32 -18.15 -35.62 -4.42
C SER A 32 -18.01 -35.90 -5.92
N ALA A 33 -18.66 -35.12 -6.79
CA ALA A 33 -18.53 -35.24 -8.24
C ALA A 33 -17.29 -34.48 -8.77
N LEU A 34 -16.53 -35.12 -9.67
CA LEU A 34 -15.42 -34.47 -10.38
C LEU A 34 -15.95 -33.46 -11.44
N PRO A 35 -15.20 -32.39 -11.75
CA PRO A 35 -15.64 -31.36 -12.70
C PRO A 35 -15.97 -31.97 -14.06
N GLY A 36 -17.23 -31.84 -14.49
CA GLY A 36 -17.71 -32.30 -15.79
C GLY A 36 -18.59 -33.55 -15.77
N ASN A 37 -18.80 -34.21 -14.63
CA ASN A 37 -19.78 -35.29 -14.49
C ASN A 37 -20.93 -34.86 -13.56
N ALA A 38 -22.11 -34.59 -14.12
CA ALA A 38 -23.33 -34.45 -13.33
C ALA A 38 -23.95 -35.85 -13.10
N PRO A 39 -24.30 -36.23 -11.86
CA PRO A 39 -25.05 -37.46 -11.63
C PRO A 39 -26.47 -37.32 -12.17
N ASP A 40 -27.01 -38.42 -12.71
CA ASP A 40 -28.32 -38.50 -13.35
C ASP A 40 -29.43 -38.47 -12.28
N THR A 41 -29.89 -37.28 -11.88
CA THR A 41 -30.92 -37.10 -10.84
C THR A 41 -32.35 -37.33 -11.32
N SER A 42 -32.51 -37.76 -12.57
CA SER A 42 -33.81 -38.02 -13.22
C SER A 42 -34.55 -39.22 -12.60
N ALA A 43 -33.85 -40.15 -11.95
CA ALA A 43 -34.44 -41.33 -11.31
C ALA A 43 -35.02 -41.07 -9.90
N THR A 44 -34.67 -39.97 -9.23
CA THR A 44 -35.10 -39.70 -7.83
C THR A 44 -36.30 -38.77 -7.69
N LEU A 45 -36.80 -38.17 -8.78
CA LEU A 45 -37.88 -37.16 -8.73
C LEU A 45 -39.16 -37.56 -9.51
N GLY A 46 -39.24 -38.77 -10.07
CA GLY A 46 -40.49 -39.30 -10.62
C GLY A 46 -41.09 -38.50 -11.79
N LEU A 47 -40.29 -37.74 -12.54
CA LEU A 47 -40.75 -36.95 -13.68
C LEU A 47 -40.42 -37.68 -14.99
N ALA A 48 -41.45 -38.22 -15.64
CA ALA A 48 -41.33 -38.83 -16.96
C ALA A 48 -41.36 -37.77 -18.06
N GLY A 49 -40.38 -37.76 -18.96
CA GLY A 49 -40.44 -37.03 -20.24
C GLY A 49 -39.10 -36.54 -20.77
N THR A 50 -38.76 -36.94 -22.00
CA THR A 50 -37.47 -36.85 -22.69
C THR A 50 -37.27 -35.56 -23.50
N GLN A 51 -36.16 -34.83 -23.31
CA GLN A 51 -35.38 -34.11 -24.35
C GLN A 51 -34.06 -33.55 -23.75
N PRO A 52 -32.94 -33.44 -24.52
CA PRO A 52 -31.60 -33.17 -23.98
C PRO A 52 -31.38 -31.69 -23.64
N PHE A 53 -30.93 -31.42 -22.42
CA PHE A 53 -30.58 -30.08 -21.94
C PHE A 53 -29.18 -29.65 -22.41
N THR A 54 -29.13 -28.70 -23.34
CA THR A 54 -27.99 -27.80 -23.53
C THR A 54 -28.05 -26.70 -22.46
N ALA A 55 -26.94 -26.47 -21.75
CA ALA A 55 -26.83 -25.48 -20.67
C ALA A 55 -27.21 -24.06 -21.13
N PRO A 56 -28.14 -23.36 -20.43
CA PRO A 56 -28.38 -21.95 -20.68
C PRO A 56 -27.45 -21.07 -19.84
N VAL A 57 -26.96 -20.03 -20.51
CA VAL A 57 -26.39 -18.80 -19.97
C VAL A 57 -27.32 -18.23 -18.88
N THR A 58 -26.77 -17.92 -17.71
CA THR A 58 -27.50 -17.30 -16.60
C THR A 58 -27.90 -15.86 -16.96
N SER A 59 -29.14 -15.67 -17.38
CA SER A 59 -29.87 -14.40 -17.29
C SER A 59 -30.63 -14.35 -15.96
N GLU A 60 -30.51 -13.22 -15.28
CA GLU A 60 -31.05 -12.90 -13.96
C GLU A 60 -32.51 -13.34 -13.74
N VAL A 61 -32.79 -14.01 -12.62
CA VAL A 61 -34.14 -14.28 -12.12
C VAL A 61 -34.48 -13.24 -11.06
N GLY A 62 -35.43 -12.36 -11.40
CA GLY A 62 -36.06 -11.42 -10.47
C GLY A 62 -36.98 -12.11 -9.48
N ASN A 63 -37.00 -11.58 -8.26
CA ASN A 63 -37.78 -12.03 -7.12
C ASN A 63 -39.28 -11.68 -7.30
N PRO A 64 -40.26 -12.60 -7.11
CA PRO A 64 -41.68 -12.26 -7.22
C PRO A 64 -42.17 -11.53 -5.97
N ALA A 65 -42.81 -10.36 -6.14
CA ALA A 65 -43.47 -9.64 -5.06
C ALA A 65 -44.80 -10.31 -4.66
N PRO A 66 -45.23 -10.27 -3.38
CA PRO A 66 -46.47 -10.90 -2.92
C PRO A 66 -47.74 -10.24 -3.47
N ALA A 67 -48.84 -11.00 -3.52
CA ALA A 67 -50.14 -10.54 -4.01
C ALA A 67 -50.70 -9.37 -3.16
N GLY A 68 -51.05 -8.26 -3.82
CA GLY A 68 -51.60 -7.05 -3.20
C GLY A 68 -50.84 -5.74 -3.50
N SER A 69 -49.75 -5.80 -4.26
CA SER A 69 -48.97 -4.60 -4.64
C SER A 69 -49.64 -3.79 -5.78
N PRO A 70 -49.70 -2.45 -5.70
CA PRO A 70 -50.37 -1.57 -6.68
C PRO A 70 -49.65 -1.42 -8.03
N LEU A 71 -48.68 -2.30 -8.34
CA LEU A 71 -47.91 -2.32 -9.59
C LEU A 71 -48.26 -3.47 -10.55
N ALA A 72 -49.31 -4.25 -10.25
CA ALA A 72 -49.78 -5.34 -11.12
C ALA A 72 -50.94 -4.90 -12.03
N GLY A 73 -50.64 -4.58 -13.29
CA GLY A 73 -51.66 -4.43 -14.35
C GLY A 73 -52.10 -5.80 -14.91
N PRO A 74 -53.35 -5.95 -15.36
CA PRO A 74 -53.86 -7.25 -15.78
C PRO A 74 -53.36 -7.57 -17.20
N GLY A 75 -52.76 -8.75 -17.38
CA GLY A 75 -52.36 -9.27 -18.68
C GLY A 75 -50.91 -8.93 -19.05
N GLY A 76 -49.96 -9.51 -18.33
CA GLY A 76 -48.55 -9.46 -18.67
C GLY A 76 -48.28 -10.01 -20.07
N THR A 77 -47.95 -9.11 -21.00
CA THR A 77 -47.11 -9.27 -22.20
C THR A 77 -47.18 -7.95 -22.98
N GLY A 78 -46.06 -7.24 -23.13
CA GLY A 78 -46.06 -6.01 -23.93
C GLY A 78 -44.73 -5.26 -23.95
N THR A 79 -44.01 -5.38 -25.06
CA THR A 79 -43.02 -4.41 -25.54
C THR A 79 -43.72 -3.16 -26.04
N GLY A 80 -43.28 -1.96 -25.65
CA GLY A 80 -43.60 -0.74 -26.41
C GLY A 80 -43.80 0.53 -25.59
N ILE A 81 -42.95 1.52 -25.88
CA ILE A 81 -43.04 2.93 -25.50
C ILE A 81 -44.35 3.56 -26.04
N PRO A 82 -45.08 4.39 -25.28
CA PRO A 82 -46.20 5.16 -25.81
C PRO A 82 -45.74 6.46 -26.48
N GLY A 83 -46.10 6.66 -27.76
CA GLY A 83 -46.22 7.98 -28.36
C GLY A 83 -45.41 8.23 -29.64
N ALA A 84 -45.88 7.73 -30.79
CA ALA A 84 -45.83 8.39 -32.11
C ALA A 84 -46.40 7.43 -33.17
N ALA A 85 -47.58 7.75 -33.68
CA ALA A 85 -48.24 6.99 -34.74
C ALA A 85 -47.92 7.62 -36.11
N LEU A 86 -47.49 6.82 -37.10
CA LEU A 86 -47.65 7.12 -38.53
C LEU A 86 -47.77 5.79 -39.34
N PRO A 87 -48.51 5.79 -40.48
CA PRO A 87 -49.38 4.68 -40.86
C PRO A 87 -48.83 3.71 -41.92
N GLN A 88 -49.54 2.58 -42.06
CA GLN A 88 -49.31 1.46 -42.99
C GLN A 88 -49.39 1.85 -44.48
N GLY A 89 -48.53 1.24 -45.30
CA GLY A 89 -48.66 1.23 -46.76
C GLY A 89 -47.79 0.17 -47.45
N HIS A 90 -48.45 -0.90 -47.95
CA HIS A 90 -48.19 -1.72 -49.14
C HIS A 90 -46.81 -2.39 -49.39
N VAL A 91 -46.84 -3.72 -49.37
CA VAL A 91 -45.86 -4.72 -49.88
C VAL A 91 -45.81 -4.68 -51.43
N PRO A 92 -44.71 -5.07 -52.13
CA PRO A 92 -44.44 -6.50 -52.42
C PRO A 92 -42.94 -6.89 -52.57
N GLY A 93 -42.56 -8.08 -52.09
CA GLY A 93 -41.25 -8.70 -52.36
C GLY A 93 -40.87 -9.77 -51.33
N GLY A 94 -41.62 -10.86 -51.30
CA GLY A 94 -41.38 -11.98 -50.38
C GLY A 94 -40.20 -12.88 -50.79
N ASN A 95 -39.58 -13.53 -49.80
CA ASN A 95 -39.70 -14.98 -49.64
C ASN A 95 -39.16 -15.41 -48.26
N LEU A 96 -39.93 -16.25 -47.58
CA LEU A 96 -39.61 -16.90 -46.31
C LEU A 96 -38.97 -18.28 -46.56
N LEU A 97 -37.78 -18.49 -45.96
CA LEU A 97 -37.27 -19.72 -45.30
C LEU A 97 -37.09 -21.02 -46.17
N PRO A 98 -36.46 -22.13 -45.69
CA PRO A 98 -35.76 -22.40 -44.41
C PRO A 98 -34.41 -23.17 -44.55
N SER A 99 -33.81 -23.52 -43.40
CA SER A 99 -33.04 -24.74 -43.08
C SER A 99 -31.53 -24.60 -42.80
N ALA A 100 -31.11 -25.32 -41.75
CA ALA A 100 -29.94 -25.10 -40.88
C ALA A 100 -28.68 -25.90 -41.32
N PRO A 101 -27.76 -26.30 -40.43
CA PRO A 101 -26.63 -25.55 -39.87
C PRO A 101 -25.25 -26.16 -40.24
N THR A 102 -24.14 -25.43 -40.06
CA THR A 102 -22.81 -26.06 -39.92
C THR A 102 -21.81 -25.16 -39.20
N HIS A 103 -21.18 -25.70 -38.16
CA HIS A 103 -20.01 -25.13 -37.48
C HIS A 103 -18.72 -25.42 -38.29
N VAL A 104 -17.66 -24.62 -38.10
CA VAL A 104 -16.25 -25.03 -37.83
C VAL A 104 -15.27 -23.85 -38.02
N LEU A 105 -14.52 -23.55 -36.93
CA LEU A 105 -13.14 -23.06 -36.78
C LEU A 105 -12.51 -22.04 -37.77
N SER A 106 -12.09 -20.89 -37.24
CA SER A 106 -10.68 -20.42 -37.15
C SER A 106 -10.58 -18.88 -37.23
N LEU A 107 -10.25 -18.24 -36.10
CA LEU A 107 -9.82 -16.84 -36.03
C LEU A 107 -8.29 -16.82 -36.03
N GLY A 108 -7.71 -16.73 -37.22
CA GLY A 108 -6.32 -16.35 -37.43
C GLY A 108 -6.26 -14.98 -38.10
N HIS A 109 -5.52 -14.05 -37.48
CA HIS A 109 -4.95 -12.84 -38.07
C HIS A 109 -5.90 -11.81 -38.73
N ARG A 110 -6.14 -10.69 -38.05
CA ARG A 110 -6.33 -9.39 -38.71
C ARG A 110 -5.44 -8.31 -38.09
N ALA A 111 -4.38 -7.98 -38.80
CA ALA A 111 -3.76 -6.65 -38.78
C ALA A 111 -4.51 -5.73 -39.78
N PRO A 112 -4.43 -4.40 -39.63
CA PRO A 112 -5.43 -3.48 -40.16
C PRO A 112 -5.15 -3.07 -41.61
N ALA A 113 -6.21 -2.97 -42.41
CA ALA A 113 -6.17 -2.32 -43.72
C ALA A 113 -6.90 -0.99 -43.64
N LEU A 114 -6.14 0.08 -43.88
CA LEU A 114 -6.59 1.44 -44.16
C LEU A 114 -7.47 1.47 -45.41
N VAL A 115 -8.58 2.21 -45.37
CA VAL A 115 -9.40 2.56 -46.54
C VAL A 115 -9.79 4.05 -46.46
N PRO A 116 -9.82 4.79 -47.60
CA PRO A 116 -9.61 6.24 -47.63
C PRO A 116 -10.90 7.08 -47.69
N HIS A 117 -10.69 8.39 -47.53
CA HIS A 117 -11.70 9.45 -47.59
C HIS A 117 -12.40 9.54 -48.95
N ALA A 118 -13.73 9.74 -48.94
CA ALA A 118 -14.51 10.12 -50.11
C ALA A 118 -14.69 11.65 -50.15
N ALA A 119 -14.36 12.25 -51.29
CA ALA A 119 -14.54 13.68 -51.57
C ALA A 119 -15.94 13.97 -52.13
N ALA A 120 -16.58 15.04 -51.63
CA ALA A 120 -17.85 15.55 -52.12
C ALA A 120 -17.68 16.34 -53.44
N GLN A 121 -18.68 16.23 -54.31
CA GLN A 121 -18.64 16.67 -55.70
C GLN A 121 -19.49 17.93 -55.91
N ASN A 122 -19.13 19.04 -55.24
CA ASN A 122 -19.77 20.34 -55.43
C ASN A 122 -18.94 21.43 -54.72
N GLY A 123 -18.02 22.04 -55.46
CA GLY A 123 -17.03 22.99 -54.94
C GLY A 123 -17.57 24.37 -54.58
N LEU A 124 -18.10 24.53 -53.36
CA LEU A 124 -18.18 25.78 -52.60
C LEU A 124 -18.10 25.48 -51.09
N PRO A 125 -17.22 26.13 -50.30
CA PRO A 125 -17.24 26.04 -48.85
C PRO A 125 -18.13 27.13 -48.24
N ASP A 126 -19.22 26.74 -47.57
CA ASP A 126 -19.99 27.62 -46.69
C ASP A 126 -19.38 27.66 -45.29
N ASN A 127 -18.88 28.85 -44.93
CA ASN A 127 -18.56 29.23 -43.56
C ASN A 127 -19.85 29.64 -42.85
N VAL A 128 -20.22 28.98 -41.75
CA VAL A 128 -21.05 29.60 -40.71
C VAL A 128 -20.48 29.31 -39.34
N VAL A 129 -19.86 30.35 -38.79
CA VAL A 129 -19.57 30.56 -37.38
C VAL A 129 -20.88 30.93 -36.68
N THR A 130 -21.22 30.25 -35.60
CA THR A 130 -22.29 30.69 -34.70
C THR A 130 -21.70 31.02 -33.33
N VAL A 131 -21.54 32.31 -33.07
CA VAL A 131 -21.27 32.89 -31.75
C VAL A 131 -22.55 33.58 -31.28
N ALA A 132 -23.00 33.31 -30.05
CA ALA A 132 -23.67 34.25 -29.13
C ALA A 132 -24.21 33.52 -27.86
N PRO A 133 -24.43 34.21 -26.72
CA PRO A 133 -23.69 35.36 -26.20
C PRO A 133 -23.28 35.21 -24.72
N ALA A 134 -22.31 36.04 -24.33
CA ALA A 134 -21.90 36.28 -22.95
C ALA A 134 -22.99 37.03 -22.16
N LEU A 135 -23.18 36.63 -20.89
CA LEU A 135 -23.93 37.37 -19.87
C LEU A 135 -23.02 37.61 -18.67
N ASP A 136 -22.66 38.88 -18.50
CA ASP A 136 -21.97 39.46 -17.36
C ASP A 136 -23.04 40.16 -16.49
N PRO A 137 -22.97 40.11 -15.16
CA PRO A 137 -23.49 41.21 -14.37
C PRO A 137 -22.45 41.71 -13.36
N ARG A 138 -21.93 42.91 -13.64
CA ARG A 138 -21.45 43.83 -12.60
C ARG A 138 -22.61 44.71 -12.15
N PHE A 139 -22.90 44.70 -10.85
CA PHE A 139 -23.52 45.83 -10.15
C PHE A 139 -22.73 46.09 -8.87
N GLY A 140 -22.26 47.33 -8.70
CA GLY A 140 -21.76 47.87 -7.44
C GLY A 140 -22.72 48.93 -6.92
N GLY A 141 -22.72 49.16 -5.59
CA GLY A 141 -23.32 50.35 -4.99
C GLY A 141 -23.80 50.25 -3.54
N ALA A 142 -22.88 50.55 -2.60
CA ALA A 142 -23.06 51.35 -1.37
C ALA A 142 -23.96 50.90 -0.17
N ALA A 143 -23.26 50.60 0.93
CA ALA A 143 -23.23 51.31 2.23
C ALA A 143 -24.28 51.08 3.35
N LEU A 144 -23.75 51.21 4.59
CA LEU A 144 -24.35 51.28 5.94
C LEU A 144 -24.55 49.90 6.62
N GLY A 145 -23.96 49.51 7.77
CA GLY A 145 -23.12 50.13 8.79
C GLY A 145 -23.40 49.45 10.14
N VAL A 146 -22.39 48.77 10.74
CA VAL A 146 -21.95 48.71 12.19
C VAL A 146 -23.04 48.48 13.29
N PRO A 147 -22.84 47.70 14.40
CA PRO A 147 -21.59 47.61 15.19
C PRO A 147 -21.12 46.25 15.75
N GLU A 148 -19.82 46.28 16.08
CA GLU A 148 -19.11 45.47 17.07
C GLU A 148 -19.68 45.63 18.50
N GLY A 149 -19.64 44.55 19.28
CA GLY A 149 -19.93 44.55 20.73
C GLY A 149 -18.76 43.99 21.52
N GLN A 150 -18.19 44.83 22.39
CA GLN A 150 -17.10 44.54 23.33
C GLN A 150 -17.56 43.71 24.54
N GLY A 151 -16.67 42.83 25.02
CA GLY A 151 -16.23 42.67 26.41
C GLY A 151 -17.21 42.39 27.56
N ALA A 152 -17.03 41.25 28.23
CA ALA A 152 -17.18 41.07 29.69
C ALA A 152 -16.51 39.75 30.12
N GLN A 153 -15.33 39.80 30.75
CA GLN A 153 -15.10 39.59 32.19
C GLN A 153 -15.42 38.18 32.77
N ARG A 154 -14.36 37.53 33.28
CA ARG A 154 -14.35 36.36 34.17
C ARG A 154 -15.10 36.63 35.49
N PRO A 155 -15.46 35.56 36.19
CA PRO A 155 -15.18 35.47 37.62
C PRO A 155 -14.32 34.25 37.99
N ASP A 156 -13.35 34.50 38.88
CA ASP A 156 -12.63 33.50 39.67
C ASP A 156 -13.49 32.99 40.84
N GLY A 157 -13.24 31.77 41.30
CA GLY A 157 -13.43 31.41 42.71
C GLY A 157 -13.93 29.99 43.02
N GLY A 158 -13.11 29.22 43.77
CA GLY A 158 -13.59 28.24 44.74
C GLY A 158 -13.12 26.77 44.59
N GLY A 159 -12.13 26.36 45.40
CA GLY A 159 -11.81 24.94 45.72
C GLY A 159 -12.92 24.27 46.54
N ALA A 160 -12.95 22.97 46.87
CA ALA A 160 -12.02 21.82 46.92
C ALA A 160 -12.91 20.54 47.14
N PRO A 161 -12.43 19.37 47.60
CA PRO A 161 -11.41 18.42 47.11
C PRO A 161 -12.01 17.01 46.81
N ALA A 162 -11.41 16.18 45.93
CA ALA A 162 -11.64 14.72 45.95
C ALA A 162 -10.52 13.91 45.26
N THR A 163 -9.70 13.27 46.10
CA THR A 163 -9.09 11.92 45.95
C THR A 163 -8.48 11.51 44.60
N GLN A 164 -7.17 11.69 44.51
CA GLN A 164 -6.29 11.01 43.55
C GLN A 164 -6.15 9.52 43.91
N SER A 165 -6.51 8.64 42.98
CA SER A 165 -5.99 7.26 42.90
C SER A 165 -4.78 7.27 41.99
N ALA A 166 -3.63 6.86 42.51
CA ALA A 166 -2.36 6.81 41.81
C ALA A 166 -2.38 5.85 40.61
N SER A 167 -1.86 6.31 39.47
CA SER A 167 -1.48 5.48 38.31
C SER A 167 0.00 5.74 37.99
N PRO A 168 0.84 4.71 37.82
CA PRO A 168 2.28 4.87 37.69
C PRO A 168 2.68 5.01 36.22
N TYR A 169 2.57 6.21 35.67
CA TYR A 169 3.22 6.54 34.39
C TYR A 169 3.85 7.92 34.50
N TYR A 170 5.18 7.92 34.65
CA TYR A 170 6.02 9.10 34.64
C TYR A 170 6.28 9.45 33.17
N PHE A 171 5.65 10.51 32.65
CA PHE A 171 6.14 11.43 31.60
C PHE A 171 5.00 12.39 31.21
N LEU A 172 4.78 13.42 32.03
CA LEU A 172 4.18 14.69 31.60
C LEU A 172 4.83 15.82 32.40
N GLY A 173 5.46 16.73 31.69
CA GLY A 173 6.14 17.94 32.16
C GLY A 173 7.21 18.28 31.11
N ASP A 174 7.23 19.41 30.45
CA ASP A 174 6.51 20.66 30.62
C ASP A 174 6.65 21.38 29.26
N ALA A 175 5.55 21.86 28.68
CA ALA A 175 5.58 22.65 27.45
C ALA A 175 5.03 24.03 27.77
N THR A 176 5.91 24.93 28.19
CA THR A 176 5.65 26.37 28.22
C THR A 176 6.77 27.11 27.47
N HIS A 177 6.34 28.09 26.67
CA HIS A 177 7.05 28.81 25.62
C HIS A 177 8.45 29.35 25.95
N SER A 178 9.39 29.28 24.98
CA SER A 178 10.10 30.46 24.44
C SER A 178 10.83 30.19 23.11
N ARG A 179 11.11 31.29 22.42
CA ARG A 179 11.47 31.53 21.00
C ARG A 179 12.91 31.15 20.61
N GLU A 180 13.07 30.93 19.30
CA GLU A 180 14.26 31.16 18.46
C GLU A 180 15.59 30.47 18.84
N THR A 181 15.93 29.40 18.11
CA THR A 181 17.27 29.20 17.52
C THR A 181 17.17 28.25 16.33
N SER A 182 17.80 28.61 15.21
CA SER A 182 18.02 27.78 14.02
C SER A 182 18.54 26.39 14.39
N ALA A 183 17.75 25.35 14.11
CA ALA A 183 18.20 23.97 14.18
C ALA A 183 18.43 23.47 12.75
N VAL A 184 19.71 23.35 12.40
CA VAL A 184 20.17 22.53 11.27
C VAL A 184 19.77 21.10 11.60
N SER A 185 18.85 20.54 10.82
CA SER A 185 18.52 19.11 10.90
C SER A 185 19.78 18.29 10.63
N PRO A 186 20.12 17.29 11.46
CA PRO A 186 21.26 16.44 11.17
C PRO A 186 20.97 15.68 9.87
N GLU A 187 21.92 15.80 8.94
CA GLU A 187 21.94 15.05 7.69
C GLU A 187 21.93 13.55 8.00
N ILE A 188 21.11 12.78 7.27
CA ILE A 188 21.02 11.33 7.42
C ILE A 188 22.35 10.74 6.97
N VAL A 189 23.19 10.33 7.91
CA VAL A 189 24.39 9.55 7.62
C VAL A 189 24.01 8.07 7.69
N VAL A 190 23.69 7.50 6.54
CA VAL A 190 23.70 6.04 6.36
C VAL A 190 25.17 5.60 6.42
N PRO A 191 25.57 4.70 7.33
CA PRO A 191 26.93 4.17 7.37
C PRO A 191 27.33 3.65 5.99
N GLY A 192 28.59 3.87 5.62
CA GLY A 192 29.10 3.30 4.37
C GLY A 192 29.09 1.78 4.43
N TRP A 193 28.96 1.10 3.29
CA TRP A 193 29.02 -0.36 3.15
C TRP A 193 30.25 -1.03 3.81
N GLN A 194 31.27 -0.24 4.14
CA GLN A 194 32.52 -0.66 4.80
C GLN A 194 32.46 -0.64 6.33
N GLU A 195 31.39 -0.14 6.95
CA GLU A 195 31.25 -0.01 8.41
C GLU A 195 30.39 -1.13 9.05
N VAL A 196 29.90 -2.08 8.25
CA VAL A 196 29.09 -3.22 8.72
C VAL A 196 30.00 -4.26 9.36
N THR A 197 29.75 -4.59 10.63
CA THR A 197 30.51 -5.59 11.40
C THR A 197 29.57 -6.65 11.96
N ALA A 198 30.05 -7.87 12.19
CA ALA A 198 29.25 -8.94 12.83
C ALA A 198 28.62 -8.49 14.18
N GLN A 199 29.27 -7.55 14.86
CA GLN A 199 28.79 -6.94 16.10
C GLN A 199 27.53 -6.07 15.91
N SER A 200 27.32 -5.43 14.75
CA SER A 200 26.11 -4.64 14.49
C SER A 200 24.84 -5.51 14.41
N LEU A 201 25.02 -6.80 14.09
CA LEU A 201 23.98 -7.83 14.04
C LEU A 201 23.86 -8.67 15.31
N GLY A 202 24.60 -8.32 16.38
CA GLY A 202 24.60 -9.11 17.62
C GLY A 202 25.25 -10.50 17.47
N LEU A 203 26.04 -10.72 16.42
CA LEU A 203 26.83 -11.94 16.23
C LEU A 203 28.17 -11.81 16.97
N PRO A 204 28.73 -12.91 17.52
CA PRO A 204 29.99 -12.87 18.24
C PRO A 204 31.11 -12.31 17.36
N ALA A 205 31.96 -11.46 17.93
CA ALA A 205 33.09 -10.85 17.25
C ALA A 205 34.01 -11.95 16.70
N VAL A 206 34.12 -12.03 15.38
CA VAL A 206 35.16 -12.81 14.70
C VAL A 206 36.14 -11.81 14.09
N ASP A 207 37.35 -11.77 14.65
CA ASP A 207 38.44 -10.98 14.11
C ASP A 207 38.85 -11.53 12.73
N GLY A 208 38.51 -10.79 11.66
CA GLY A 208 39.00 -11.04 10.30
C GLY A 208 37.98 -10.70 9.19
N PRO A 209 38.44 -10.32 7.98
CA PRO A 209 37.56 -10.06 6.85
C PRO A 209 36.75 -11.33 6.50
N LEU A 210 35.44 -11.18 6.30
CA LEU A 210 34.44 -12.24 6.03
C LEU A 210 34.68 -13.06 4.73
N VAL A 211 35.83 -12.90 4.08
CA VAL A 211 36.17 -13.50 2.78
C VAL A 211 36.83 -14.87 2.91
N GLU A 212 37.31 -15.29 4.09
CA GLU A 212 38.15 -16.50 4.23
C GLU A 212 37.63 -17.60 5.16
N GLN A 213 36.32 -17.72 5.41
CA GLN A 213 35.80 -18.85 6.19
C GLN A 213 34.92 -19.79 5.35
N ARG A 214 35.58 -20.82 4.79
CA ARG A 214 34.92 -22.03 4.28
C ARG A 214 34.41 -22.84 5.46
N PHE A 215 33.10 -22.96 5.62
CA PHE A 215 32.49 -23.95 6.53
C PHE A 215 32.27 -25.28 5.79
N PRO A 216 32.91 -26.39 6.21
CA PRO A 216 32.59 -27.71 5.66
C PRO A 216 31.42 -28.34 6.42
N TYR A 217 30.36 -28.70 5.69
CA TYR A 217 29.31 -29.59 6.16
C TYR A 217 29.64 -31.04 5.74
N ASP A 218 29.50 -31.97 6.69
CA ASP A 218 29.51 -33.44 6.62
C ASP A 218 30.81 -34.25 6.34
N ARG A 219 31.31 -34.96 7.37
CA ARG A 219 31.38 -36.46 7.42
C ARG A 219 31.85 -37.02 8.79
N PRO A 220 31.58 -38.32 9.10
CA PRO A 220 31.43 -38.84 10.48
C PRO A 220 32.68 -39.45 11.15
N ALA A 221 32.57 -39.54 12.49
CA ALA A 221 33.39 -40.15 13.56
C ALA A 221 34.65 -40.99 13.26
N ALA A 222 35.77 -40.62 13.92
CA ALA A 222 36.78 -41.53 14.47
C ALA A 222 37.58 -40.88 15.64
N SER A 223 38.09 -41.74 16.54
CA SER A 223 38.58 -41.57 17.92
C SER A 223 39.94 -40.85 18.16
N PRO A 224 40.36 -40.59 19.43
CA PRO A 224 41.14 -39.41 19.83
C PRO A 224 42.65 -39.63 19.95
N ALA A 225 43.43 -38.54 19.91
CA ALA A 225 44.86 -38.57 20.26
C ALA A 225 45.32 -37.33 21.06
N ALA A 226 45.84 -37.65 22.25
CA ALA A 226 47.01 -37.11 22.97
C ALA A 226 47.10 -35.63 23.42
N ALA A 227 47.60 -35.50 24.64
CA ALA A 227 47.68 -34.31 25.46
C ALA A 227 49.08 -33.64 25.46
N GLN A 228 49.06 -32.29 25.62
CA GLN A 228 50.00 -31.40 26.33
C GLN A 228 51.46 -31.24 25.82
N PRO A 229 52.23 -30.18 26.22
CA PRO A 229 52.06 -29.27 27.36
C PRO A 229 52.29 -27.75 27.11
N ALA A 230 52.15 -26.99 28.21
CA ALA A 230 52.12 -25.54 28.34
C ALA A 230 53.47 -24.86 28.69
N SER A 231 53.48 -23.52 28.51
CA SER A 231 54.24 -22.46 29.24
C SER A 231 55.77 -22.32 28.96
N PRO A 232 56.42 -21.14 29.18
CA PRO A 232 56.10 -20.15 30.23
C PRO A 232 56.24 -18.62 29.95
N SER A 233 55.70 -17.91 30.95
CA SER A 233 55.77 -16.50 31.33
C SER A 233 57.17 -15.97 31.71
N HIS A 234 57.41 -14.66 31.52
CA HIS A 234 58.45 -13.91 32.24
C HIS A 234 57.98 -12.52 32.72
N TYR A 235 58.55 -12.12 33.85
CA TYR A 235 58.21 -11.09 34.83
C TYR A 235 59.47 -10.28 35.15
N PHE A 236 59.41 -8.95 35.33
CA PHE A 236 60.35 -8.09 36.11
C PHE A 236 59.73 -6.67 36.34
N LEU A 237 59.26 -6.35 37.55
CA LEU A 237 59.74 -5.40 38.61
C LEU A 237 60.13 -3.98 38.14
N ASP A 238 59.54 -2.84 38.54
CA ASP A 238 59.13 -2.23 39.85
C ASP A 238 60.20 -1.26 40.42
N VAL A 239 59.87 0.04 40.59
CA VAL A 239 60.48 0.98 41.55
C VAL A 239 59.46 2.05 41.97
N GLN A 240 59.29 2.16 43.29
CA GLN A 240 58.46 3.10 44.04
C GLN A 240 59.17 4.46 44.28
N ASP A 241 58.40 5.52 44.50
CA ASP A 241 58.77 6.55 45.49
C ASP A 241 57.53 7.10 46.21
N ARG A 242 57.66 7.28 47.54
CA ARG A 242 56.65 7.77 48.48
C ARG A 242 57.20 9.02 49.17
N SER A 243 56.45 10.13 49.15
CA SER A 243 56.06 10.94 50.34
C SER A 243 55.81 12.43 50.03
N ARG A 244 54.61 12.95 50.38
CA ARG A 244 54.34 14.20 51.14
C ARG A 244 52.86 14.62 51.09
N THR A 245 52.30 14.96 52.25
CA THR A 245 51.02 15.67 52.49
C THR A 245 51.31 17.17 52.78
N PRO A 246 50.30 18.03 53.05
CA PRO A 246 49.24 18.53 52.16
C PRO A 246 49.28 20.08 52.04
N GLY A 247 48.87 20.66 50.92
CA GLY A 247 48.76 22.12 50.78
C GLY A 247 48.07 22.56 49.49
N GLN A 248 46.96 23.31 49.66
CA GLN A 248 46.30 24.30 48.77
C GLN A 248 47.06 24.65 47.47
N SER A 249 46.47 24.81 46.28
CA SER A 249 45.10 25.13 45.87
C SER A 249 45.02 25.26 44.32
N LEU A 250 43.79 25.22 43.80
CA LEU A 250 43.27 25.77 42.52
C LEU A 250 43.35 24.95 41.22
N ASP A 251 42.19 24.95 40.56
CA ASP A 251 41.84 24.64 39.18
C ASP A 251 41.72 23.17 38.72
N GLY A 252 40.52 22.84 38.21
CA GLY A 252 40.36 21.78 37.21
C GLY A 252 39.11 20.92 37.32
N ALA A 253 38.10 21.25 36.50
CA ALA A 253 37.06 20.36 35.98
C ALA A 253 36.11 19.70 36.99
N GLN A 254 34.94 20.35 37.13
CA GLN A 254 33.70 19.69 37.54
C GLN A 254 33.47 18.44 36.68
N ASN A 255 33.18 17.32 37.35
CA ASN A 255 32.61 16.11 36.76
C ASN A 255 31.37 16.47 35.94
N VAL A 256 31.53 16.56 34.62
CA VAL A 256 30.41 16.45 33.68
C VAL A 256 30.04 14.97 33.68
N PRO A 257 28.80 14.60 34.06
CA PRO A 257 28.35 13.22 33.87
C PRO A 257 28.44 12.92 32.38
N GLN A 258 29.34 12.01 32.02
CA GLN A 258 29.44 11.51 30.67
C GLN A 258 28.07 10.91 30.33
N ALA A 259 27.33 11.59 29.46
CA ALA A 259 26.01 11.16 29.04
C ALA A 259 26.11 9.69 28.64
N ALA A 260 25.41 8.83 29.37
CA ALA A 260 25.30 7.43 29.02
C ALA A 260 24.84 7.38 27.56
N SER A 261 25.67 6.77 26.71
CA SER A 261 25.31 6.33 25.37
C SER A 261 23.85 5.87 25.39
N ALA A 262 22.99 6.48 24.57
CA ALA A 262 21.58 6.17 24.49
C ALA A 262 21.39 4.65 24.44
N ALA A 263 20.98 4.06 25.55
CA ALA A 263 20.82 2.62 25.69
C ALA A 263 19.49 2.25 25.02
N HIS A 264 19.46 2.24 23.70
CA HIS A 264 18.45 1.49 22.98
C HIS A 264 18.76 0.01 23.17
N PRO A 265 17.80 -0.80 23.68
CA PRO A 265 18.02 -2.24 23.78
C PRO A 265 18.38 -2.80 22.39
N PRO A 266 19.25 -3.83 22.32
CA PRO A 266 19.62 -4.46 21.06
C PRO A 266 18.38 -4.93 20.30
N PHE A 267 18.40 -4.83 18.97
CA PHE A 267 17.29 -5.23 18.10
C PHE A 267 17.11 -6.75 18.15
N ASP A 268 16.19 -7.23 19.00
CA ASP A 268 15.88 -8.66 19.11
C ASP A 268 14.87 -9.08 18.03
N VAL A 269 15.39 -9.49 16.88
CA VAL A 269 14.58 -10.00 15.77
C VAL A 269 13.75 -11.23 16.17
N ASN A 270 14.25 -12.09 17.06
CA ASN A 270 13.52 -13.28 17.47
C ASN A 270 12.31 -12.94 18.35
N ALA A 271 12.41 -11.89 19.17
CA ALA A 271 11.26 -11.34 19.86
C ALA A 271 10.23 -10.77 18.90
N ILE A 272 10.67 -9.94 17.95
CA ILE A 272 9.79 -9.34 16.95
C ILE A 272 9.08 -10.41 16.13
N ARG A 273 9.78 -11.45 15.68
CA ARG A 273 9.20 -12.55 14.89
C ARG A 273 8.06 -13.28 15.61
N ARG A 274 8.06 -13.32 16.94
CA ARG A 274 6.95 -13.94 17.70
C ARG A 274 5.65 -13.15 17.59
N ASP A 275 5.73 -11.86 17.28
CA ASP A 275 4.55 -11.02 17.06
C ASP A 275 3.89 -11.32 15.71
N PHE A 276 4.55 -12.04 14.78
CA PHE A 276 4.01 -12.37 13.46
C PHE A 276 3.63 -13.85 13.38
N PRO A 277 2.37 -14.23 13.70
CA PRO A 277 1.98 -15.63 13.83
C PRO A 277 2.22 -16.45 12.55
N ILE A 278 2.01 -15.86 11.38
CA ILE A 278 2.18 -16.53 10.08
C ILE A 278 3.61 -17.01 9.81
N LEU A 279 4.64 -16.43 10.46
CA LEU A 279 6.04 -16.86 10.29
C LEU A 279 6.34 -18.22 10.96
N GLN A 280 5.38 -18.78 11.69
CA GLN A 280 5.46 -20.13 12.27
C GLN A 280 4.91 -21.21 11.34
N GLU A 281 4.25 -20.81 10.25
CA GLU A 281 3.67 -21.73 9.28
C GLU A 281 4.72 -22.56 8.54
N ARG A 282 4.28 -23.72 8.05
CA ARG A 282 5.07 -24.57 7.18
C ARG A 282 4.53 -24.58 5.76
N VAL A 283 5.40 -24.36 4.79
CA VAL A 283 5.11 -24.43 3.36
C VAL A 283 6.00 -25.51 2.76
N ASN A 284 5.40 -26.46 2.03
CA ASN A 284 6.10 -27.61 1.46
C ASN A 284 6.89 -28.44 2.51
N GLY A 285 6.36 -28.52 3.74
CA GLY A 285 7.00 -29.22 4.86
C GLY A 285 8.18 -28.47 5.50
N ARG A 286 8.60 -27.34 4.92
CA ARG A 286 9.66 -26.45 5.42
C ARG A 286 9.08 -25.28 6.20
N ARG A 287 9.86 -24.65 7.06
CA ARG A 287 9.45 -23.40 7.74
C ARG A 287 9.37 -22.28 6.70
N LEU A 288 8.33 -21.45 6.77
CA LEU A 288 8.17 -20.31 5.87
C LEU A 288 9.35 -19.33 5.99
N VAL A 289 9.95 -18.98 4.85
CA VAL A 289 10.85 -17.85 4.69
C VAL A 289 10.19 -16.84 3.76
N TRP A 290 9.73 -15.72 4.31
CA TRP A 290 8.99 -14.71 3.54
C TRP A 290 9.90 -13.56 3.09
N PHE A 291 10.19 -13.54 1.78
CA PHE A 291 10.97 -12.49 1.11
C PHE A 291 10.16 -11.79 -0.02
N ASP A 292 8.84 -11.72 0.07
CA ASP A 292 7.99 -10.93 -0.84
C ASP A 292 7.34 -9.70 -0.14
N ASN A 293 8.07 -9.10 0.79
CA ASN A 293 7.66 -7.95 1.59
C ASN A 293 7.31 -6.72 0.75
N ALA A 294 8.04 -6.47 -0.35
CA ALA A 294 7.78 -5.35 -1.25
C ALA A 294 6.47 -5.52 -2.05
N ALA A 295 5.88 -6.72 -2.09
CA ALA A 295 4.51 -6.92 -2.57
C ALA A 295 3.51 -6.68 -1.44
N THR A 296 3.67 -7.37 -0.30
CA THR A 296 2.87 -7.16 0.91
C THR A 296 3.64 -7.67 2.12
N THR A 297 3.53 -6.99 3.26
CA THR A 297 4.14 -7.44 4.51
C THR A 297 3.19 -8.31 5.31
N HIS A 298 3.71 -9.10 6.24
CA HIS A 298 2.88 -9.80 7.23
C HIS A 298 2.40 -8.86 8.33
N LYS A 299 1.43 -9.33 9.12
CA LYS A 299 0.71 -8.50 10.10
C LYS A 299 1.11 -8.94 11.51
N PRO A 300 1.51 -8.02 12.40
CA PRO A 300 1.74 -8.37 13.79
C PRO A 300 0.40 -8.67 14.47
N GLN A 301 0.43 -9.48 15.54
CA GLN A 301 -0.74 -9.89 16.29
C GLN A 301 -1.57 -8.69 16.78
N ALA A 302 -0.90 -7.60 17.17
CA ALA A 302 -1.56 -6.35 17.59
C ALA A 302 -2.52 -5.77 16.53
N VAL A 303 -2.20 -5.91 15.23
CA VAL A 303 -3.08 -5.45 14.14
C VAL A 303 -4.27 -6.38 13.98
N ILE A 304 -4.03 -7.70 14.05
CA ILE A 304 -5.07 -8.74 13.94
C ILE A 304 -6.08 -8.57 15.10
N ASP A 305 -5.58 -8.44 16.32
CA ASP A 305 -6.38 -8.25 17.52
C ASP A 305 -7.16 -6.93 17.47
N ARG A 306 -6.56 -5.86 16.95
CA ARG A 306 -7.24 -4.56 16.83
C ARG A 306 -8.44 -4.62 15.88
N LEU A 307 -8.29 -5.32 14.75
CA LEU A 307 -9.38 -5.55 13.79
C LEU A 307 -10.48 -6.41 14.41
N ALA A 308 -10.10 -7.52 15.05
CA ALA A 308 -11.06 -8.40 15.71
C ALA A 308 -11.85 -7.66 16.80
N TYR A 309 -11.17 -6.85 17.61
CA TYR A 309 -11.79 -6.03 18.64
C TYR A 309 -12.77 -5.00 18.06
N PHE A 310 -12.39 -4.30 16.98
CA PHE A 310 -13.28 -3.34 16.31
C PHE A 310 -14.59 -4.01 15.93
N TYR A 311 -14.53 -5.14 15.24
CA TYR A 311 -15.73 -5.85 14.80
C TYR A 311 -16.56 -6.45 15.95
N ALA A 312 -15.91 -6.92 17.01
CA ALA A 312 -16.60 -7.50 18.15
C ALA A 312 -17.25 -6.47 19.08
N HIS A 313 -16.70 -5.25 19.19
CA HIS A 313 -17.06 -4.33 20.28
C HIS A 313 -17.32 -2.86 19.89
N GLU A 314 -16.88 -2.42 18.71
CA GLU A 314 -16.94 -1.00 18.31
C GLU A 314 -17.70 -0.77 16.99
N ASN A 315 -17.97 -1.83 16.21
CA ASN A 315 -18.48 -1.74 14.85
C ASN A 315 -19.76 -0.89 14.75
N SER A 316 -19.65 0.18 13.98
CA SER A 316 -20.76 1.01 13.53
C SER A 316 -20.33 1.90 12.38
N ASN A 317 -21.30 2.57 11.75
CA ASN A 317 -20.99 3.64 10.80
C ASN A 317 -20.60 4.93 11.55
N ILE A 318 -19.88 5.83 10.88
CA ILE A 318 -19.23 7.01 11.49
C ILE A 318 -19.96 8.34 11.19
N HIS A 319 -19.58 9.39 11.92
CA HIS A 319 -19.96 10.82 11.78
C HIS A 319 -21.43 11.23 12.00
N ARG A 320 -22.42 10.43 11.59
CA ARG A 320 -23.83 10.89 11.46
C ARG A 320 -24.82 10.34 12.48
N ALA A 321 -24.40 9.49 13.40
CA ALA A 321 -25.32 8.86 14.34
C ALA A 321 -25.03 9.25 15.80
N ALA A 322 -26.09 9.58 16.54
CA ALA A 322 -26.03 10.06 17.92
C ALA A 322 -25.91 8.94 18.98
N HIS A 323 -25.67 7.69 18.57
CA HIS A 323 -25.58 6.55 19.50
C HIS A 323 -24.13 6.19 19.84
N ALA A 324 -23.92 5.62 21.02
CA ALA A 324 -22.60 5.37 21.60
C ALA A 324 -21.64 4.54 20.72
N LEU A 325 -22.14 3.60 19.92
CA LEU A 325 -21.32 2.82 19.00
C LEU A 325 -20.78 3.64 17.81
N ALA A 326 -21.54 4.63 17.31
CA ALA A 326 -21.07 5.49 16.24
C ALA A 326 -20.03 6.48 16.75
N GLY A 327 -20.20 7.00 17.98
CA GLY A 327 -19.17 7.79 18.65
C GLY A 327 -17.86 7.01 18.76
N ARG A 328 -17.90 5.80 19.33
CA ARG A 328 -16.70 4.95 19.46
C ARG A 328 -16.03 4.62 18.12
N ALA A 329 -16.81 4.25 17.09
CA ALA A 329 -16.27 3.98 15.76
C ALA A 329 -15.64 5.23 15.12
N THR A 330 -16.27 6.40 15.30
CA THR A 330 -15.76 7.68 14.78
C THR A 330 -14.46 8.06 15.48
N ASP A 331 -14.42 7.97 16.82
CA ASP A 331 -13.22 8.25 17.60
C ASP A 331 -12.06 7.34 17.19
N ALA A 332 -12.32 6.04 16.99
CA ALA A 332 -11.31 5.09 16.53
C ALA A 332 -10.78 5.43 15.13
N TYR A 333 -11.65 5.78 14.20
CA TYR A 333 -11.31 6.15 12.83
C TYR A 333 -10.47 7.44 12.77
N GLU A 334 -10.90 8.50 13.46
CA GLU A 334 -10.18 9.78 13.50
C GLU A 334 -8.89 9.71 14.32
N ALA A 335 -8.83 8.86 15.35
CA ALA A 335 -7.58 8.55 16.03
C ALA A 335 -6.58 7.87 15.09
N ALA A 336 -7.03 7.00 14.18
CA ALA A 336 -6.17 6.40 13.18
C ALA A 336 -5.65 7.43 12.18
N ARG A 337 -6.49 8.37 11.74
CA ARG A 337 -6.09 9.51 10.89
C ARG A 337 -5.01 10.36 11.57
N SER A 338 -5.19 10.64 12.85
CA SER A 338 -4.22 11.39 13.66
C SER A 338 -2.89 10.63 13.83
N LYS A 339 -2.91 9.29 13.91
CA LYS A 339 -1.70 8.47 13.93
C LYS A 339 -0.95 8.55 12.60
N VAL A 340 -1.67 8.46 11.48
CA VAL A 340 -1.10 8.67 10.14
C VAL A 340 -0.45 10.03 10.05
N GLN A 341 -1.17 11.10 10.44
CA GLN A 341 -0.66 12.47 10.43
C GLN A 341 0.68 12.60 11.16
N ARG A 342 0.77 12.10 12.39
CA ARG A 342 2.03 12.12 13.16
C ARG A 342 3.12 11.25 12.54
N PHE A 343 2.75 10.10 11.98
CA PHE A 343 3.69 9.14 11.43
C PHE A 343 4.48 9.68 10.24
N ILE A 344 3.82 10.41 9.35
CA ILE A 344 4.46 11.02 8.17
C ILE A 344 4.85 12.50 8.39
N GLY A 345 4.66 13.04 9.59
CA GLY A 345 4.97 14.44 9.90
C GLY A 345 4.09 15.46 9.18
N ALA A 346 2.81 15.17 8.92
CA ALA A 346 1.87 16.14 8.34
C ALA A 346 1.44 17.20 9.39
N ALA A 347 1.03 18.39 8.94
CA ALA A 347 0.70 19.49 9.83
C ALA A 347 -0.67 19.31 10.49
N SER A 348 -1.63 18.72 9.76
CA SER A 348 -3.01 18.53 10.24
C SER A 348 -3.57 17.16 9.81
N PRO A 349 -4.42 16.52 10.63
CA PRO A 349 -5.16 15.33 10.19
C PRO A 349 -6.10 15.63 9.01
N GLU A 350 -6.48 16.89 8.80
CA GLU A 350 -7.33 17.29 7.66
C GLU A 350 -6.61 17.17 6.30
N GLU A 351 -5.28 17.03 6.32
CA GLU A 351 -4.45 16.79 5.14
C GLU A 351 -4.37 15.31 4.75
N ILE A 352 -4.99 14.43 5.54
CA ILE A 352 -4.92 12.98 5.39
C ILE A 352 -6.26 12.46 4.87
N ILE A 353 -6.25 11.83 3.71
CA ILE A 353 -7.41 11.18 3.09
C ILE A 353 -7.17 9.67 3.06
N PHE A 354 -8.14 8.89 3.52
CA PHE A 354 -8.13 7.45 3.40
C PHE A 354 -8.68 7.00 2.05
N VAL A 355 -7.95 6.08 1.42
CA VAL A 355 -8.28 5.44 0.14
C VAL A 355 -7.98 3.94 0.24
N ARG A 356 -8.20 3.17 -0.82
CA ARG A 356 -7.93 1.72 -0.85
C ARG A 356 -6.44 1.36 -0.91
N GLY A 357 -5.60 2.28 -1.35
CA GLY A 357 -4.15 2.07 -1.54
C GLY A 357 -3.52 3.18 -2.39
N THR A 358 -2.19 3.15 -2.53
CA THR A 358 -1.41 4.10 -3.35
C THR A 358 -1.96 4.24 -4.78
N THR A 359 -2.40 3.15 -5.40
CA THR A 359 -2.96 3.21 -6.76
C THR A 359 -4.20 4.08 -6.83
N GLU A 360 -5.11 3.97 -5.86
CA GLU A 360 -6.29 4.84 -5.80
C GLU A 360 -5.90 6.27 -5.44
N ALA A 361 -4.92 6.44 -4.55
CA ALA A 361 -4.35 7.73 -4.16
C ALA A 361 -3.87 8.55 -5.37
N ILE A 362 -3.05 7.94 -6.22
CA ILE A 362 -2.50 8.60 -7.42
C ILE A 362 -3.62 8.85 -8.45
N ASN A 363 -4.57 7.94 -8.59
CA ASN A 363 -5.72 8.14 -9.47
C ASN A 363 -6.60 9.32 -9.03
N LEU A 364 -6.85 9.47 -7.72
CA LEU A 364 -7.58 10.59 -7.16
C LEU A 364 -6.89 11.90 -7.57
N ILE A 365 -5.58 12.01 -7.35
CA ILE A 365 -4.81 13.23 -7.67
C ILE A 365 -4.84 13.49 -9.19
N ALA A 366 -4.57 12.48 -10.01
CA ALA A 366 -4.58 12.64 -11.47
C ALA A 366 -5.96 13.03 -12.02
N LYS A 367 -7.05 12.48 -11.47
CA LYS A 367 -8.43 12.69 -11.96
C LYS A 367 -9.12 13.94 -11.38
N THR A 368 -8.53 14.57 -10.36
CA THR A 368 -9.04 15.81 -9.78
C THR A 368 -8.09 16.96 -10.07
N TRP A 369 -7.02 17.07 -9.29
CA TRP A 369 -5.99 18.09 -9.49
C TRP A 369 -5.43 18.05 -10.92
N GLY A 370 -5.09 16.86 -11.44
CA GLY A 370 -4.51 16.73 -12.77
C GLY A 370 -5.44 17.24 -13.88
N VAL A 371 -6.70 16.80 -13.89
CA VAL A 371 -7.71 17.24 -14.88
C VAL A 371 -7.94 18.76 -14.86
N GLN A 372 -7.87 19.38 -13.68
CA GLN A 372 -8.07 20.83 -13.53
C GLN A 372 -6.84 21.65 -13.96
N ASN A 373 -5.62 21.11 -13.84
CA ASN A 373 -4.38 21.89 -13.91
C ASN A 373 -3.43 21.51 -15.06
N VAL A 374 -3.70 20.43 -15.80
CA VAL A 374 -2.84 19.93 -16.88
C VAL A 374 -3.59 19.96 -18.20
N GLY A 375 -3.09 20.75 -19.16
CA GLY A 375 -3.68 20.91 -20.49
C GLY A 375 -2.78 20.46 -21.64
N GLU A 376 -3.20 20.80 -22.86
CA GLU A 376 -2.48 20.45 -24.08
C GLU A 376 -1.07 21.05 -24.08
N GLY A 377 -0.07 20.20 -24.37
CA GLY A 377 1.33 20.59 -24.43
C GLY A 377 2.00 20.84 -23.08
N ASP A 378 1.28 20.73 -21.96
CA ASP A 378 1.88 20.70 -20.62
C ASP A 378 2.67 19.40 -20.41
N GLU A 379 3.56 19.40 -19.43
CA GLU A 379 4.45 18.27 -19.14
C GLU A 379 4.22 17.69 -17.74
N ILE A 380 4.14 16.37 -17.71
CA ILE A 380 4.14 15.55 -16.49
C ILE A 380 5.47 14.82 -16.46
N ILE A 381 6.25 15.00 -15.40
CA ILE A 381 7.54 14.31 -15.23
C ILE A 381 7.37 13.13 -14.27
N VAL A 382 7.84 11.96 -14.69
CA VAL A 382 7.99 10.75 -13.85
C VAL A 382 9.42 10.25 -13.91
N SER A 383 9.81 9.26 -13.10
CA SER A 383 11.13 8.60 -13.24
C SER A 383 11.04 7.26 -13.98
N HIS A 384 12.18 6.71 -14.41
CA HIS A 384 12.18 5.31 -14.86
C HIS A 384 11.84 4.32 -13.74
N LEU A 385 12.05 4.69 -12.47
CA LEU A 385 11.90 3.82 -11.31
C LEU A 385 10.44 3.62 -10.87
N GLU A 386 9.50 4.28 -11.53
CA GLU A 386 8.09 4.26 -11.12
C GLU A 386 7.48 2.85 -11.21
N HIS A 387 6.69 2.53 -10.19
CA HIS A 387 5.71 1.46 -10.27
C HIS A 387 4.60 1.86 -11.27
N HIS A 388 3.97 0.90 -11.94
CA HIS A 388 2.89 1.16 -12.92
C HIS A 388 1.75 2.03 -12.38
N ALA A 389 1.47 1.94 -11.08
CA ALA A 389 0.49 2.81 -10.40
C ALA A 389 0.85 4.30 -10.46
N ASN A 390 2.13 4.65 -10.57
CA ASN A 390 2.62 6.02 -10.75
C ASN A 390 3.04 6.32 -12.21
N ILE A 391 2.53 5.54 -13.18
CA ILE A 391 2.73 5.76 -14.62
C ILE A 391 1.38 5.85 -15.33
N VAL A 392 0.56 4.81 -15.19
CA VAL A 392 -0.68 4.65 -15.96
C VAL A 392 -1.67 5.80 -15.75
N PRO A 393 -1.91 6.32 -14.52
CA PRO A 393 -2.82 7.45 -14.34
C PRO A 393 -2.37 8.71 -15.09
N TRP A 394 -1.05 8.95 -15.15
CA TRP A 394 -0.48 10.08 -15.88
C TRP A 394 -0.54 9.89 -17.39
N GLN A 395 -0.34 8.67 -17.88
CA GLN A 395 -0.56 8.35 -19.30
C GLN A 395 -2.02 8.56 -19.71
N GLN A 396 -2.97 8.14 -18.86
CA GLN A 396 -4.40 8.37 -19.10
C GLN A 396 -4.73 9.86 -19.13
N LEU A 397 -4.22 10.64 -18.17
CA LEU A 397 -4.40 12.09 -18.15
C LEU A 397 -3.78 12.74 -19.40
N ALA A 398 -2.54 12.39 -19.75
CA ALA A 398 -1.86 12.91 -20.93
C ALA A 398 -2.60 12.59 -22.23
N ALA A 399 -3.14 11.37 -22.37
CA ALA A 399 -3.95 10.99 -23.52
C ALA A 399 -5.28 11.77 -23.59
N GLN A 400 -5.86 12.13 -22.43
CA GLN A 400 -7.09 12.91 -22.36
C GLN A 400 -6.88 14.40 -22.66
N THR A 401 -5.78 14.99 -22.19
CA THR A 401 -5.57 16.45 -22.21
C THR A 401 -4.61 16.91 -23.31
N GLY A 402 -3.86 15.99 -23.94
CA GLY A 402 -2.79 16.33 -24.88
C GLY A 402 -1.47 16.74 -24.21
N ALA A 403 -1.33 16.49 -22.89
CA ALA A 403 -0.07 16.68 -22.18
C ALA A 403 0.99 15.65 -22.60
N LYS A 404 2.25 15.90 -22.25
CA LYS A 404 3.39 15.04 -22.55
C LYS A 404 3.95 14.43 -21.28
N LEU A 405 4.20 13.13 -21.31
CA LEU A 405 4.93 12.43 -20.26
C LEU A 405 6.44 12.53 -20.55
N ARG A 406 7.22 13.03 -19.60
CA ARG A 406 8.69 13.12 -19.64
C ARG A 406 9.27 12.23 -18.54
N VAL A 407 10.42 11.59 -18.79
CA VAL A 407 10.94 10.54 -17.90
C VAL A 407 12.36 10.86 -17.45
N ILE A 408 12.59 10.87 -16.14
CA ILE A 408 13.91 11.02 -15.52
C ILE A 408 14.71 9.74 -15.75
N PRO A 409 15.88 9.81 -16.42
CA PRO A 409 16.74 8.65 -16.64
C PRO A 409 17.46 8.20 -15.36
N VAL A 410 17.93 6.95 -15.39
CA VAL A 410 18.80 6.39 -14.35
C VAL A 410 20.13 5.94 -14.97
N ASP A 411 21.17 5.91 -14.15
CA ASP A 411 22.44 5.29 -14.48
C ASP A 411 22.37 3.75 -14.41
N ASP A 412 23.49 3.08 -14.65
CA ASP A 412 23.56 1.61 -14.65
C ASP A 412 23.56 1.00 -13.24
N SER A 413 23.72 1.81 -12.19
CA SER A 413 23.48 1.37 -10.81
C SER A 413 21.97 1.39 -10.47
N GLY A 414 21.20 2.18 -11.21
CA GLY A 414 19.78 2.41 -10.96
C GLY A 414 19.51 3.67 -10.13
N GLN A 415 20.49 4.58 -10.02
CA GLN A 415 20.33 5.89 -9.39
C GLN A 415 19.77 6.89 -10.40
N VAL A 416 18.88 7.77 -9.96
CA VAL A 416 18.34 8.85 -10.81
C VAL A 416 19.42 9.84 -11.22
N LEU A 417 19.39 10.26 -12.48
CA LEU A 417 20.32 11.26 -13.02
C LEU A 417 19.75 12.67 -12.83
N LEU A 418 20.13 13.33 -11.72
CA LEU A 418 19.64 14.65 -11.35
C LEU A 418 19.96 15.74 -12.37
N ASP A 419 21.10 15.67 -13.05
CA ASP A 419 21.44 16.63 -14.11
C ASP A 419 20.49 16.56 -15.30
N GLU A 420 20.05 15.34 -15.67
CA GLU A 420 19.05 15.18 -16.72
C GLU A 420 17.69 15.66 -16.25
N TYR A 421 17.32 15.39 -14.99
CA TYR A 421 16.09 15.92 -14.40
C TYR A 421 16.03 17.46 -14.46
N ARG A 422 17.13 18.16 -14.10
CA ARG A 422 17.23 19.62 -14.19
C ARG A 422 16.96 20.13 -15.61
N ARG A 423 17.39 19.39 -16.65
CA ARG A 423 17.14 19.75 -18.06
C ARG A 423 15.72 19.45 -18.53
N LEU A 424 15.00 18.55 -17.86
CA LEU A 424 13.60 18.27 -18.17
C LEU A 424 12.68 19.39 -17.68
N LEU A 425 13.02 20.04 -16.57
CA LEU A 425 12.20 21.10 -15.96
C LEU A 425 12.11 22.35 -16.83
N ASN A 426 10.90 22.87 -16.97
CA ASN A 426 10.59 24.11 -17.70
C ASN A 426 9.16 24.59 -17.34
N ASP A 427 8.75 25.76 -17.85
CA ASP A 427 7.46 26.41 -17.55
C ASP A 427 6.21 25.61 -17.95
N ARG A 428 6.37 24.57 -18.79
CA ARG A 428 5.28 23.63 -19.14
C ARG A 428 5.14 22.51 -18.12
N THR A 429 6.10 22.32 -17.23
CA THR A 429 6.04 21.27 -16.20
C THR A 429 4.96 21.62 -15.19
N LYS A 430 3.92 20.79 -15.08
CA LYS A 430 2.84 21.00 -14.12
C LYS A 430 3.00 20.17 -12.87
N ILE A 431 3.47 18.93 -13.02
CA ILE A 431 3.68 18.03 -11.90
C ILE A 431 4.86 17.09 -12.15
N VAL A 432 5.62 16.86 -11.08
CA VAL A 432 6.67 15.85 -10.99
C VAL A 432 6.17 14.77 -10.03
N SER A 433 6.00 13.55 -10.51
CA SER A 433 5.54 12.42 -9.71
C SER A 433 6.62 11.35 -9.65
N VAL A 434 7.24 11.18 -8.48
CA VAL A 434 8.39 10.29 -8.31
C VAL A 434 8.24 9.35 -7.12
N THR A 435 8.73 8.13 -7.26
CA THR A 435 8.86 7.21 -6.13
C THR A 435 9.95 7.67 -5.17
N GLN A 436 9.74 7.51 -3.86
CA GLN A 436 10.79 7.71 -2.86
C GLN A 436 11.74 6.51 -2.78
N VAL A 437 11.19 5.29 -2.94
CA VAL A 437 11.94 4.04 -2.90
C VAL A 437 11.42 3.10 -3.99
N SER A 438 12.29 2.71 -4.92
CA SER A 438 11.92 1.80 -6.00
C SER A 438 11.51 0.42 -5.47
N ASN A 439 10.34 -0.08 -5.85
CA ASN A 439 9.90 -1.42 -5.47
C ASN A 439 10.67 -2.55 -6.16
N ALA A 440 11.31 -2.27 -7.30
CA ALA A 440 12.03 -3.24 -8.10
C ALA A 440 13.53 -3.23 -7.76
N LEU A 441 14.12 -2.03 -7.63
CA LEU A 441 15.55 -1.89 -7.40
C LEU A 441 15.91 -1.67 -5.94
N GLY A 442 14.98 -1.15 -5.13
CA GLY A 442 15.26 -0.66 -3.78
C GLY A 442 15.90 0.72 -3.73
N THR A 443 16.28 1.32 -4.87
CA THR A 443 16.94 2.64 -4.93
C THR A 443 16.17 3.68 -4.11
N VAL A 444 16.87 4.37 -3.21
CA VAL A 444 16.36 5.56 -2.51
C VAL A 444 16.57 6.77 -3.41
N VAL A 445 15.48 7.44 -3.76
CA VAL A 445 15.49 8.62 -4.63
C VAL A 445 15.71 9.87 -3.77
N PRO A 446 16.56 10.83 -4.18
CA PRO A 446 16.77 12.11 -3.50
C PRO A 446 15.55 13.03 -3.69
N VAL A 447 14.40 12.62 -3.13
CA VAL A 447 13.10 13.25 -3.35
C VAL A 447 13.05 14.69 -2.84
N ARG A 448 13.77 15.02 -1.77
CA ARG A 448 13.85 16.40 -1.26
C ARG A 448 14.39 17.34 -2.33
N GLU A 449 15.52 16.99 -2.95
CA GLU A 449 16.12 17.81 -4.00
C GLU A 449 15.22 17.89 -5.25
N ILE A 450 14.54 16.78 -5.58
CA ILE A 450 13.57 16.75 -6.69
C ILE A 450 12.39 17.68 -6.41
N VAL A 451 11.80 17.64 -5.21
CA VAL A 451 10.69 18.51 -4.83
C VAL A 451 11.12 19.98 -4.87
N GLU A 452 12.27 20.31 -4.28
CA GLU A 452 12.81 21.68 -4.29
C GLU A 452 13.03 22.21 -5.72
N LEU A 453 13.54 21.39 -6.63
CA LEU A 453 13.72 21.73 -8.05
C LEU A 453 12.37 21.86 -8.79
N ALA A 454 11.41 20.98 -8.52
CA ALA A 454 10.07 21.05 -9.10
C ALA A 454 9.38 22.38 -8.74
N HIS A 455 9.43 22.77 -7.47
CA HIS A 455 8.85 24.04 -7.01
C HIS A 455 9.53 25.26 -7.61
N ARG A 456 10.86 25.23 -7.79
CA ARG A 456 11.58 26.31 -8.50
C ARG A 456 11.11 26.49 -9.94
N ALA A 457 10.63 25.41 -10.57
CA ALA A 457 10.03 25.45 -11.91
C ALA A 457 8.51 25.73 -11.89
N GLY A 458 7.92 25.99 -10.72
CA GLY A 458 6.48 26.22 -10.57
C GLY A 458 5.61 24.96 -10.64
N ALA A 459 6.21 23.77 -10.68
CA ALA A 459 5.50 22.49 -10.74
C ALA A 459 5.11 21.99 -9.33
N LYS A 460 4.06 21.17 -9.26
CA LYS A 460 3.74 20.40 -8.05
C LYS A 460 4.56 19.13 -7.95
N ALA A 461 4.72 18.59 -6.75
CA ALA A 461 5.44 17.34 -6.50
C ALA A 461 4.58 16.29 -5.78
N LEU A 462 4.40 15.13 -6.41
CA LEU A 462 3.82 13.93 -5.80
C LEU A 462 4.93 12.93 -5.50
N VAL A 463 5.01 12.48 -4.25
CA VAL A 463 5.94 11.44 -3.80
C VAL A 463 5.20 10.12 -3.57
N ASP A 464 5.51 9.09 -4.37
CA ASP A 464 5.06 7.72 -4.12
C ASP A 464 5.93 7.08 -3.03
N GLY A 465 5.38 7.07 -1.82
CA GLY A 465 5.99 6.52 -0.61
C GLY A 465 5.60 5.08 -0.30
N ALA A 466 5.02 4.33 -1.25
CA ALA A 466 4.49 3.00 -0.98
C ALA A 466 5.52 2.03 -0.37
N GLN A 467 6.81 2.20 -0.68
CA GLN A 467 7.89 1.41 -0.10
C GLN A 467 8.64 2.16 1.00
N SER A 468 8.74 3.49 0.96
CA SER A 468 9.56 4.22 1.94
C SER A 468 8.99 4.13 3.35
N VAL A 469 7.66 4.19 3.50
CA VAL A 469 6.97 4.27 4.79
C VAL A 469 7.25 3.10 5.74
N SER A 470 7.70 1.94 5.25
CA SER A 470 8.06 0.79 6.08
C SER A 470 9.55 0.71 6.40
N HIS A 471 10.40 1.43 5.65
CA HIS A 471 11.85 1.23 5.65
C HIS A 471 12.64 2.45 6.14
N MET A 472 12.05 3.64 6.12
CA MET A 472 12.72 4.88 6.52
C MET A 472 11.73 5.89 7.10
N ARG A 473 12.25 6.84 7.88
CA ARG A 473 11.46 7.96 8.37
C ARG A 473 10.99 8.83 7.21
N VAL A 474 9.73 9.24 7.28
CA VAL A 474 9.10 10.18 6.35
C VAL A 474 8.65 11.41 7.15
N ASP A 475 8.98 12.58 6.62
CA ASP A 475 8.48 13.87 7.10
C ASP A 475 8.07 14.70 5.87
N VAL A 476 6.76 14.75 5.60
CA VAL A 476 6.23 15.39 4.40
C VAL A 476 6.40 16.91 4.41
N GLN A 477 6.48 17.52 5.60
CA GLN A 477 6.78 18.96 5.73
C GLN A 477 8.25 19.23 5.43
N ALA A 478 9.16 18.42 5.95
CA ALA A 478 10.59 18.56 5.66
C ALA A 478 10.93 18.27 4.18
N LEU A 479 10.18 17.37 3.54
CA LEU A 479 10.26 17.13 2.10
C LEU A 479 9.61 18.24 1.26
N ASP A 480 8.75 19.05 1.87
CA ASP A 480 7.86 20.01 1.23
C ASP A 480 6.97 19.40 0.13
N ALA A 481 6.68 18.10 0.17
CA ALA A 481 5.88 17.43 -0.85
C ALA A 481 4.47 18.04 -0.97
N ASP A 482 3.96 18.26 -2.17
CA ASP A 482 2.58 18.73 -2.35
C ASP A 482 1.58 17.60 -2.11
N PHE A 483 1.98 16.38 -2.51
CA PHE A 483 1.27 15.14 -2.25
C PHE A 483 2.22 14.03 -1.83
N PHE A 484 1.79 13.17 -0.91
CA PHE A 484 2.51 11.96 -0.51
C PHE A 484 1.54 10.80 -0.37
N VAL A 485 1.86 9.64 -0.91
CA VAL A 485 0.91 8.51 -0.96
C VAL A 485 1.54 7.20 -0.50
N PHE A 486 0.77 6.37 0.22
CA PHE A 486 1.22 5.03 0.60
C PHE A 486 0.07 4.03 0.81
N SER A 487 0.40 2.74 0.83
CA SER A 487 -0.54 1.63 1.07
C SER A 487 -0.32 1.00 2.44
N GLY A 488 -1.40 0.78 3.19
CA GLY A 488 -1.36 0.20 4.54
C GLY A 488 -0.76 -1.21 4.57
N HIS A 489 -1.07 -2.04 3.56
CA HIS A 489 -0.59 -3.41 3.49
C HIS A 489 0.93 -3.57 3.32
N LYS A 490 1.65 -2.47 3.06
CA LYS A 490 3.12 -2.42 3.01
C LYS A 490 3.76 -1.90 4.30
N VAL A 491 2.97 -1.26 5.17
CA VAL A 491 3.39 -0.86 6.52
C VAL A 491 2.72 -1.74 7.59
N PHE A 492 2.72 -3.05 7.33
CA PHE A 492 2.25 -4.11 8.26
C PHE A 492 0.77 -4.02 8.66
N GLY A 493 0.03 -3.13 8.00
CA GLY A 493 -1.40 -2.92 8.19
C GLY A 493 -2.26 -3.78 7.27
N PRO A 494 -3.59 -3.61 7.37
CA PRO A 494 -4.56 -4.39 6.61
C PRO A 494 -4.48 -4.13 5.10
N THR A 495 -5.09 -5.02 4.32
CA THR A 495 -5.36 -4.78 2.90
C THR A 495 -6.47 -3.75 2.72
N GLY A 496 -6.63 -3.19 1.52
CA GLY A 496 -7.80 -2.35 1.21
C GLY A 496 -7.82 -0.97 1.88
N ILE A 497 -6.70 -0.55 2.48
CA ILE A 497 -6.51 0.78 3.05
C ILE A 497 -5.17 1.38 2.61
N GLY A 498 -5.17 2.68 2.35
CA GLY A 498 -4.04 3.50 1.99
C GLY A 498 -4.35 4.96 2.27
N VAL A 499 -3.36 5.81 2.00
CA VAL A 499 -3.36 7.21 2.42
C VAL A 499 -2.94 8.09 1.27
N VAL A 500 -3.65 9.21 1.12
CA VAL A 500 -3.17 10.42 0.46
C VAL A 500 -2.90 11.46 1.54
N TYR A 501 -1.70 11.98 1.59
CA TYR A 501 -1.42 13.29 2.12
C TYR A 501 -1.46 14.31 0.98
N GLY A 502 -2.10 15.44 1.21
CA GLY A 502 -1.99 16.61 0.34
C GLY A 502 -1.97 17.88 1.18
N LYS A 503 -1.15 18.86 0.78
CA LYS A 503 -1.14 20.17 1.45
C LYS A 503 -2.55 20.75 1.48
N ARG A 504 -2.98 21.23 2.64
CA ARG A 504 -4.35 21.76 2.85
C ARG A 504 -4.79 22.74 1.76
N THR A 505 -3.94 23.70 1.42
CA THR A 505 -4.22 24.73 0.41
C THR A 505 -4.50 24.16 -0.97
N ILE A 506 -3.93 23.00 -1.30
CA ILE A 506 -4.15 22.32 -2.58
C ILE A 506 -5.45 21.52 -2.51
N LEU A 507 -5.69 20.80 -1.40
CA LEU A 507 -6.89 19.99 -1.23
C LEU A 507 -8.18 20.85 -1.20
N GLU A 508 -8.11 22.06 -0.65
CA GLU A 508 -9.25 22.99 -0.59
C GLU A 508 -9.75 23.41 -1.97
N ASP A 509 -8.84 23.54 -2.94
CA ASP A 509 -9.13 23.94 -4.32
C ASP A 509 -9.47 22.77 -5.26
N MET A 510 -9.16 21.54 -4.84
CA MET A 510 -9.39 20.34 -5.64
C MET A 510 -10.89 19.97 -5.72
N PRO A 511 -11.42 19.66 -6.93
CA PRO A 511 -12.79 19.18 -7.09
C PRO A 511 -12.94 17.76 -6.52
N PRO A 512 -14.16 17.35 -6.12
CA PRO A 512 -14.41 15.97 -5.67
C PRO A 512 -14.13 14.96 -6.80
N TRP A 513 -13.73 13.75 -6.42
CA TRP A 513 -13.51 12.66 -7.38
C TRP A 513 -14.72 11.72 -7.48
N GLN A 514 -14.99 10.98 -6.41
CA GLN A 514 -16.15 10.09 -6.28
C GLN A 514 -17.29 10.86 -5.60
N GLY A 515 -18.52 10.70 -6.09
CA GLY A 515 -19.71 11.36 -5.56
C GLY A 515 -20.60 10.39 -4.77
N GLY A 516 -21.15 10.84 -3.65
CA GLY A 516 -22.08 10.05 -2.84
C GLY A 516 -22.30 10.65 -1.44
N GLY A 517 -22.83 9.84 -0.52
CA GLY A 517 -22.92 10.21 0.88
C GLY A 517 -21.54 10.47 1.51
N ASN A 518 -21.50 11.01 2.74
CA ASN A 518 -20.28 11.38 3.49
C ASN A 518 -19.54 12.62 2.98
N MET A 519 -19.30 12.71 1.68
CA MET A 519 -18.55 13.81 1.07
C MET A 519 -19.37 15.08 0.80
N ILE A 520 -20.69 15.02 1.03
CA ILE A 520 -21.63 16.13 0.89
C ILE A 520 -21.90 16.86 2.23
N ALA A 521 -22.07 18.17 2.16
CA ALA A 521 -22.57 19.01 3.24
C ALA A 521 -24.07 19.27 3.09
N ASP A 522 -24.55 19.49 1.86
CA ASP A 522 -25.95 19.69 1.53
C ASP A 522 -26.26 19.20 0.11
N VAL A 523 -27.45 18.63 -0.11
CA VAL A 523 -27.89 18.09 -1.41
C VAL A 523 -29.34 18.45 -1.67
N THR A 524 -29.57 19.18 -2.77
CA THR A 524 -30.88 19.34 -3.41
C THR A 524 -30.83 18.76 -4.83
N PHE A 525 -31.97 18.69 -5.53
CA PHE A 525 -31.99 18.23 -6.93
C PHE A 525 -31.29 19.21 -7.88
N GLU A 526 -31.21 20.48 -7.51
CA GLU A 526 -30.64 21.56 -8.32
C GLU A 526 -29.16 21.79 -8.02
N ARG A 527 -28.71 21.49 -6.79
CA ARG A 527 -27.35 21.83 -6.33
C ARG A 527 -26.84 20.86 -5.28
N THR A 528 -25.54 20.61 -5.30
CA THR A 528 -24.80 19.93 -4.23
C THR A 528 -23.73 20.87 -3.64
N VAL A 529 -23.61 20.87 -2.32
CA VAL A 529 -22.51 21.51 -1.58
C VAL A 529 -21.67 20.41 -0.96
N PHE A 530 -20.35 20.46 -1.18
CA PHE A 530 -19.41 19.44 -0.70
C PHE A 530 -18.82 19.80 0.66
N GLN A 531 -18.41 18.79 1.42
CA GLN A 531 -17.60 18.96 2.63
C GLN A 531 -16.22 19.57 2.29
N PRO A 532 -15.52 20.16 3.28
CA PRO A 532 -14.09 20.41 3.17
C PRO A 532 -13.30 19.08 3.12
N PRO A 533 -12.01 19.13 2.72
CA PRO A 533 -11.09 18.02 2.95
C PRO A 533 -10.99 17.67 4.45
N PRO A 534 -10.78 16.39 4.80
CA PRO A 534 -10.54 15.26 3.89
C PRO A 534 -11.84 14.61 3.39
N ASN A 535 -12.96 14.88 4.05
CA ASN A 535 -14.25 14.22 3.81
C ASN A 535 -14.76 14.38 2.38
N ARG A 536 -14.43 15.49 1.70
CA ARG A 536 -14.72 15.70 0.25
C ARG A 536 -14.30 14.52 -0.63
N PHE A 537 -13.25 13.80 -0.22
CA PHE A 537 -12.63 12.74 -0.99
C PHE A 537 -12.94 11.32 -0.48
N GLU A 538 -13.70 11.20 0.60
CA GLU A 538 -14.07 9.93 1.24
C GLU A 538 -15.57 9.66 1.02
N ALA A 539 -15.93 9.39 -0.24
CA ALA A 539 -17.31 9.15 -0.64
C ALA A 539 -17.85 7.79 -0.16
N GLY A 540 -19.07 7.78 0.36
CA GLY A 540 -19.73 6.59 0.89
C GLY A 540 -19.21 6.16 2.26
N THR A 541 -19.56 4.94 2.67
CA THR A 541 -19.00 4.32 3.87
C THR A 541 -17.57 3.89 3.57
N GLY A 542 -16.59 4.49 4.24
CA GLY A 542 -15.17 4.16 4.08
C GLY A 542 -14.79 2.81 4.69
N ASN A 543 -13.51 2.45 4.54
CA ASN A 543 -12.96 1.23 5.13
C ASN A 543 -12.55 1.47 6.60
N ILE A 544 -13.56 1.55 7.48
CA ILE A 544 -13.40 2.03 8.87
C ILE A 544 -12.47 1.12 9.69
N ALA A 545 -12.76 -0.19 9.71
CA ALA A 545 -11.99 -1.15 10.50
C ALA A 545 -10.52 -1.21 10.05
N ASP A 546 -10.27 -1.16 8.74
CA ASP A 546 -8.91 -1.25 8.23
C ASP A 546 -8.12 0.05 8.44
N ALA A 547 -8.76 1.23 8.43
CA ALA A 547 -8.11 2.46 8.88
C ALA A 547 -7.68 2.34 10.35
N VAL A 548 -8.55 1.80 11.21
CA VAL A 548 -8.25 1.54 12.61
C VAL A 548 -7.10 0.51 12.76
N GLY A 549 -7.10 -0.55 11.96
CA GLY A 549 -6.02 -1.53 11.91
C GLY A 549 -4.69 -0.96 11.41
N LEU A 550 -4.74 -0.04 10.44
CA LEU A 550 -3.57 0.73 9.98
C LEU A 550 -2.99 1.58 11.11
N GLY A 551 -3.84 2.21 11.92
CA GLY A 551 -3.41 2.93 13.12
C GLY A 551 -2.62 2.04 14.09
N ALA A 552 -3.08 0.80 14.32
CA ALA A 552 -2.34 -0.16 15.16
C ALA A 552 -1.01 -0.62 14.53
N ALA A 553 -0.95 -0.73 13.20
CA ALA A 553 0.27 -1.08 12.49
C ALA A 553 1.32 0.04 12.62
N ILE A 554 0.90 1.29 12.51
CA ILE A 554 1.74 2.47 12.72
C ILE A 554 2.25 2.51 14.16
N ASP A 555 1.39 2.30 15.17
CA ASP A 555 1.84 2.23 16.57
C ASP A 555 2.89 1.13 16.77
N TYR A 556 2.71 -0.03 16.13
CA TYR A 556 3.66 -1.13 16.20
C TYR A 556 5.03 -0.75 15.64
N VAL A 557 5.07 -0.14 14.44
CA VAL A 557 6.31 0.36 13.81
C VAL A 557 6.96 1.44 14.67
N GLN A 558 6.18 2.40 15.18
CA GLN A 558 6.68 3.48 16.03
C GLN A 558 7.25 2.96 17.36
N ARG A 559 6.64 1.92 17.95
CA ARG A 559 7.12 1.27 19.17
C ARG A 559 8.50 0.63 19.01
N ILE A 560 8.78 0.03 17.85
CA ILE A 560 10.11 -0.50 17.52
C ILE A 560 11.08 0.66 17.22
N GLY A 561 10.57 1.70 16.56
CA GLY A 561 11.31 2.86 16.10
C GLY A 561 11.80 2.66 14.67
N ILE A 562 11.36 3.54 13.77
CA ILE A 562 11.66 3.43 12.34
C ILE A 562 13.17 3.47 12.04
N GLU A 563 13.96 4.19 12.86
CA GLU A 563 15.42 4.23 12.69
C GLU A 563 16.10 2.91 13.09
N ASN A 564 15.54 2.19 14.07
CA ASN A 564 16.04 0.87 14.44
C ASN A 564 15.71 -0.16 13.34
N ILE A 565 14.51 -0.06 12.77
CA ILE A 565 14.09 -0.84 11.60
C ILE A 565 15.03 -0.58 10.42
N ALA A 566 15.23 0.69 10.07
CA ALA A 566 16.07 1.10 8.94
C ALA A 566 17.51 0.58 9.09
N ARG A 567 18.10 0.72 10.28
CA ARG A 567 19.45 0.21 10.57
C ARG A 567 19.52 -1.31 10.42
N TYR A 568 18.60 -2.05 11.03
CA TYR A 568 18.61 -3.51 10.97
C TYR A 568 18.40 -4.02 9.53
N GLU A 569 17.46 -3.44 8.80
CA GLU A 569 17.19 -3.81 7.40
C GLU A 569 18.37 -3.45 6.49
N HIS A 570 19.07 -2.34 6.75
CA HIS A 570 20.30 -1.99 6.05
C HIS A 570 21.39 -3.04 6.27
N ASP A 571 21.67 -3.41 7.53
CA ASP A 571 22.68 -4.42 7.86
C ASP A 571 22.33 -5.79 7.22
N LEU A 572 21.05 -6.17 7.26
CA LEU A 572 20.57 -7.41 6.64
C LEU A 572 20.70 -7.37 5.11
N LEU A 573 20.41 -6.23 4.46
CA LEU A 573 20.60 -6.05 3.03
C LEU A 573 22.09 -6.09 2.65
N ALA A 574 22.95 -5.47 3.47
CA ALA A 574 24.40 -5.49 3.27
C ALA A 574 24.94 -6.91 3.35
N TYR A 575 24.54 -7.66 4.38
CA TYR A 575 24.83 -9.08 4.52
C TYR A 575 24.38 -9.86 3.28
N ALA A 576 23.09 -9.77 2.92
CA ALA A 576 22.52 -10.51 1.79
C ALA A 576 23.19 -10.18 0.46
N THR A 577 23.55 -8.92 0.23
CA THR A 577 24.30 -8.49 -0.95
C THR A 577 25.69 -9.13 -0.97
N SER A 578 26.41 -9.12 0.16
CA SER A 578 27.76 -9.67 0.27
C SER A 578 27.85 -11.17 0.00
N VAL A 579 26.81 -11.94 0.35
CA VAL A 579 26.80 -13.40 0.18
C VAL A 579 26.18 -13.86 -1.14
N LEU A 580 25.27 -13.08 -1.72
CA LEU A 580 24.59 -13.40 -2.99
C LEU A 580 25.40 -12.94 -4.21
N GLN A 581 25.99 -11.74 -4.18
CA GLN A 581 26.74 -11.18 -5.31
C GLN A 581 27.89 -12.07 -5.81
N PRO A 582 28.68 -12.76 -4.95
CA PRO A 582 29.77 -13.61 -5.41
C PRO A 582 29.33 -14.94 -6.05
N VAL A 583 28.04 -15.27 -6.02
CA VAL A 583 27.55 -16.55 -6.59
C VAL A 583 27.70 -16.51 -8.11
N PRO A 584 28.38 -17.49 -8.74
CA PRO A 584 28.60 -17.48 -10.19
C PRO A 584 27.30 -17.38 -10.98
N GLY A 585 27.27 -16.52 -11.99
CA GLY A 585 26.10 -16.31 -12.83
C GLY A 585 25.02 -15.40 -12.24
N VAL A 586 25.11 -14.99 -10.96
CA VAL A 586 24.22 -13.98 -10.40
C VAL A 586 24.61 -12.61 -10.95
N ARG A 587 23.60 -11.84 -11.40
CA ARG A 587 23.71 -10.41 -11.68
C ARG A 587 22.63 -9.68 -10.89
N LEU A 588 23.05 -8.81 -9.98
CA LEU A 588 22.15 -7.93 -9.25
C LEU A 588 21.59 -6.85 -10.18
N ILE A 589 20.34 -6.48 -9.97
CA ILE A 589 19.61 -5.44 -10.70
C ILE A 589 19.22 -4.38 -9.68
N GLY A 590 19.84 -3.20 -9.77
CA GLY A 590 19.73 -2.17 -8.73
C GLY A 590 20.83 -2.31 -7.67
N THR A 591 21.92 -1.57 -7.90
CA THR A 591 23.10 -1.49 -7.03
C THR A 591 23.42 -0.03 -6.68
N ALA A 592 22.39 0.81 -6.64
CA ALA A 592 22.50 2.17 -6.11
C ALA A 592 23.11 2.15 -4.70
N ARG A 593 23.86 3.20 -4.37
CA ARG A 593 24.55 3.32 -3.08
C ARG A 593 23.57 3.26 -1.91
N ASP A 594 22.50 4.04 -2.00
CA ASP A 594 21.46 4.14 -0.99
C ASP A 594 20.25 3.32 -1.46
N LYS A 595 19.94 2.27 -0.70
CA LYS A 595 18.98 1.26 -1.11
C LYS A 595 18.21 0.72 0.09
N ALA A 596 16.89 0.64 -0.04
CA ALA A 596 16.05 -0.13 0.85
C ALA A 596 16.18 -1.63 0.55
N SER A 597 15.60 -2.45 1.44
CA SER A 597 15.74 -3.91 1.56
C SER A 597 15.22 -4.75 0.38
N VAL A 598 15.58 -4.42 -0.86
CA VAL A 598 15.23 -5.13 -2.10
C VAL A 598 16.50 -5.62 -2.81
N LEU A 599 16.52 -6.90 -3.17
CA LEU A 599 17.68 -7.59 -3.72
C LEU A 599 17.36 -8.24 -5.07
N SER A 600 16.82 -7.48 -6.03
CA SER A 600 16.52 -8.02 -7.36
C SER A 600 17.76 -8.59 -8.06
N PHE A 601 17.60 -9.76 -8.67
CA PHE A 601 18.69 -10.40 -9.42
C PHE A 601 18.17 -11.25 -10.59
N VAL A 602 19.08 -11.58 -11.49
CA VAL A 602 18.93 -12.65 -12.49
C VAL A 602 20.05 -13.67 -12.32
N LEU A 603 19.79 -14.92 -12.71
CA LEU A 603 20.76 -16.01 -12.66
C LEU A 603 21.03 -16.53 -14.08
N LYS A 604 22.28 -16.48 -14.54
CA LYS A 604 22.68 -16.94 -15.86
C LYS A 604 22.24 -18.39 -16.09
N GLY A 605 21.61 -18.65 -17.25
CA GLY A 605 21.19 -19.99 -17.64
C GLY A 605 19.87 -20.47 -17.02
N TYR A 606 19.15 -19.59 -16.31
CA TYR A 606 17.86 -19.89 -15.70
C TYR A 606 16.83 -18.79 -15.99
N GLU A 607 15.60 -19.21 -16.28
CA GLU A 607 14.45 -18.30 -16.27
C GLU A 607 14.07 -17.95 -14.83
N THR A 608 13.49 -16.76 -14.62
CA THR A 608 13.20 -16.29 -13.25
C THR A 608 12.21 -17.19 -12.52
N GLU A 609 11.26 -17.78 -13.26
CA GLU A 609 10.27 -18.73 -12.79
C GLU A 609 10.90 -20.04 -12.33
N GLU A 610 11.96 -20.52 -13.00
CA GLU A 610 12.70 -21.71 -12.58
C GLU A 610 13.36 -21.49 -11.21
N VAL A 611 13.98 -20.31 -11.03
CA VAL A 611 14.61 -19.93 -9.75
C VAL A 611 13.56 -19.77 -8.65
N GLY A 612 12.45 -19.07 -8.93
CA GLY A 612 11.35 -18.88 -8.00
C GLY A 612 10.72 -20.21 -7.56
N LYS A 613 10.54 -21.15 -8.49
CA LYS A 613 10.03 -22.49 -8.18
C LYS A 613 10.98 -23.25 -7.26
N ALA A 614 12.28 -23.25 -7.57
CA ALA A 614 13.28 -23.94 -6.75
C ALA A 614 13.39 -23.36 -5.33
N LEU A 615 13.21 -22.05 -5.17
CA LEU A 615 13.14 -21.40 -3.84
C LEU A 615 11.86 -21.79 -3.09
N ASN A 616 10.71 -21.79 -3.76
CA ASN A 616 9.44 -22.18 -3.16
C ASN A 616 9.45 -23.63 -2.66
N GLU A 617 10.08 -24.56 -3.38
CA GLU A 617 10.27 -25.96 -2.94
C GLU A 617 10.99 -26.07 -1.58
N GLU A 618 11.79 -25.07 -1.21
CA GLU A 618 12.49 -24.99 0.09
C GLU A 618 11.76 -24.10 1.11
N GLY A 619 10.52 -23.70 0.82
CA GLY A 619 9.69 -22.85 1.69
C GLY A 619 10.02 -21.36 1.61
N ILE A 620 10.80 -20.93 0.61
CA ILE A 620 11.26 -19.55 0.44
C ILE A 620 10.36 -18.83 -0.58
N ALA A 621 9.56 -17.89 -0.09
CA ALA A 621 8.67 -17.08 -0.90
C ALA A 621 9.40 -15.83 -1.42
N VAL A 622 9.59 -15.77 -2.74
CA VAL A 622 10.07 -14.59 -3.48
C VAL A 622 9.11 -14.28 -4.62
N ARG A 623 9.21 -13.09 -5.19
CA ARG A 623 8.49 -12.76 -6.42
C ARG A 623 9.40 -12.89 -7.63
N SER A 624 8.90 -13.54 -8.67
CA SER A 624 9.54 -13.60 -9.99
C SER A 624 8.63 -12.92 -11.01
N GLY A 625 9.19 -12.11 -11.89
CA GLY A 625 8.44 -11.39 -12.93
C GLY A 625 8.83 -9.92 -13.02
N HIS A 626 7.91 -9.09 -13.51
CA HIS A 626 8.19 -7.70 -13.85
C HIS A 626 7.95 -6.68 -12.71
N HIS A 627 7.47 -7.13 -11.55
CA HIS A 627 7.21 -6.31 -10.34
C HIS A 627 6.38 -5.04 -10.58
N CYS A 628 5.51 -5.05 -11.60
CA CYS A 628 4.81 -3.84 -12.06
C CYS A 628 5.75 -2.65 -12.33
N ALA A 629 6.95 -2.91 -12.84
CA ALA A 629 8.00 -1.93 -13.10
C ALA A 629 8.75 -2.27 -14.42
N GLN A 630 8.00 -2.64 -15.46
CA GLN A 630 8.58 -3.06 -16.75
C GLN A 630 9.56 -2.05 -17.37
N PRO A 631 9.30 -0.72 -17.37
CA PRO A 631 10.21 0.23 -17.99
C PRO A 631 11.63 0.20 -17.41
N ILE A 632 11.77 0.13 -16.08
CA ILE A 632 13.08 0.04 -15.45
C ILE A 632 13.76 -1.29 -15.75
N LEU A 633 13.04 -2.41 -15.73
CA LEU A 633 13.65 -3.70 -16.05
C LEU A 633 14.18 -3.73 -17.49
N ARG A 634 13.42 -3.17 -18.44
CA ARG A 634 13.85 -3.03 -19.84
C ARG A 634 15.08 -2.15 -19.98
N ARG A 635 15.19 -1.07 -19.21
CA ARG A 635 16.40 -0.23 -19.15
C ARG A 635 17.63 -1.02 -18.67
N PHE A 636 17.44 -2.07 -17.88
CA PHE A 636 18.47 -3.02 -17.43
C PHE A 636 18.63 -4.26 -18.34
N GLY A 637 17.96 -4.26 -19.50
CA GLY A 637 18.05 -5.31 -20.51
C GLY A 637 17.33 -6.61 -20.14
N VAL A 638 16.33 -6.57 -19.24
CA VAL A 638 15.58 -7.74 -18.78
C VAL A 638 14.08 -7.48 -18.75
N GLU A 639 13.25 -8.50 -18.93
CA GLU A 639 11.79 -8.39 -18.76
C GLU A 639 11.32 -8.79 -17.36
N ALA A 640 12.11 -9.60 -16.65
CA ALA A 640 11.79 -10.14 -15.33
C ALA A 640 13.04 -10.26 -14.46
N THR A 641 12.85 -10.23 -13.15
CA THR A 641 13.87 -10.55 -12.15
C THR A 641 13.27 -11.42 -11.05
N VAL A 642 14.13 -12.13 -10.31
CA VAL A 642 13.78 -12.68 -8.99
C VAL A 642 14.01 -11.58 -7.97
N ARG A 643 13.02 -11.32 -7.12
CA ARG A 643 13.06 -10.24 -6.12
C ARG A 643 12.78 -10.77 -4.72
N PRO A 644 13.82 -11.16 -3.99
CA PRO A 644 13.83 -11.15 -2.54
C PRO A 644 13.73 -9.69 -2.07
N SER A 645 12.77 -9.45 -1.18
CA SER A 645 12.55 -8.17 -0.50
C SER A 645 12.39 -8.48 0.98
N LEU A 646 13.25 -7.88 1.80
CA LEU A 646 13.41 -8.20 3.20
C LEU A 646 12.63 -7.19 4.06
N ALA A 647 12.23 -7.60 5.25
CA ALA A 647 11.67 -6.75 6.28
C ALA A 647 12.39 -7.01 7.60
N PHE A 648 12.17 -6.15 8.59
CA PHE A 648 12.84 -6.20 9.88
C PHE A 648 12.61 -7.47 10.71
N TYR A 649 11.63 -8.32 10.34
CA TYR A 649 11.45 -9.64 10.95
C TYR A 649 12.26 -10.76 10.26
N ASN A 650 12.93 -10.47 9.15
CA ASN A 650 13.78 -11.45 8.46
C ASN A 650 15.15 -11.59 9.13
N THR A 651 15.87 -12.67 8.84
CA THR A 651 17.14 -13.03 9.51
C THR A 651 18.25 -13.41 8.54
N CYS A 652 19.51 -13.40 9.01
CA CYS A 652 20.66 -13.89 8.23
C CYS A 652 20.52 -15.38 7.85
N ASP A 653 20.01 -16.23 8.74
CA ASP A 653 19.78 -17.66 8.46
C ASP A 653 18.82 -17.87 7.27
N GLU A 654 17.79 -17.02 7.17
CA GLU A 654 16.84 -17.03 6.04
C GLU A 654 17.52 -16.60 4.73
N VAL A 655 18.45 -15.65 4.80
CA VAL A 655 19.27 -15.23 3.66
C VAL A 655 20.20 -16.36 3.23
N ASP A 656 20.84 -17.05 4.17
CA ASP A 656 21.72 -18.19 3.89
C ASP A 656 20.97 -19.34 3.23
N ALA A 657 19.73 -19.61 3.67
CA ALA A 657 18.86 -20.59 3.03
C ALA A 657 18.60 -20.23 1.55
N LEU A 658 18.29 -18.96 1.25
CA LEU A 658 18.13 -18.50 -0.13
C LEU A 658 19.43 -18.66 -0.94
N VAL A 659 20.56 -18.21 -0.41
CA VAL A 659 21.85 -18.28 -1.12
C VAL A 659 22.28 -19.72 -1.37
N SER A 660 22.00 -20.63 -0.44
CA SER A 660 22.25 -22.07 -0.62
C SER A 660 21.51 -22.65 -1.83
N VAL A 661 20.23 -22.29 -2.02
CA VAL A 661 19.45 -22.70 -3.19
C VAL A 661 20.04 -22.10 -4.48
N VAL A 662 20.38 -20.81 -4.47
CA VAL A 662 20.94 -20.15 -5.65
C VAL A 662 22.31 -20.74 -6.04
N ARG A 663 23.19 -21.02 -5.06
CA ARG A 663 24.48 -21.70 -5.30
C ARG A 663 24.30 -23.09 -5.91
N ARG A 664 23.31 -23.85 -5.44
CA ARG A 664 22.98 -25.18 -5.97
C ARG A 664 22.46 -25.13 -7.41
N LEU A 665 21.72 -24.08 -7.79
CA LEU A 665 21.32 -23.86 -9.18
C LEU A 665 22.53 -23.45 -10.03
N SER A 666 23.29 -22.46 -9.57
CA SER A 666 24.53 -21.99 -10.20
C SER A 666 25.56 -23.09 -10.45
N SER A 667 25.64 -24.12 -9.61
CA SER A 667 26.56 -25.25 -9.84
C SER A 667 26.09 -26.25 -10.90
N ARG A 668 24.82 -26.19 -11.35
CA ARG A 668 24.23 -27.14 -12.31
C ARG A 668 24.29 -26.68 -13.77
N ARG A 669 24.38 -25.37 -14.01
CA ARG A 669 24.47 -24.73 -15.32
C ARG A 669 25.39 -23.52 -15.21
#